data_AF-A0A086D4C4-F1
#
_entry.id   AF-A0A086D4C4-F1
#
_cell.length_a   1.000
_cell.length_b   1.000
_cell.length_c   1.000
_cell.angle_alpha   90.00
_cell.angle_beta   90.00
_cell.angle_gamma   90.00
#
_symmetry.space_group_name_H-M   'P 1'
#
loop_
_entity.id
_entity.type
_entity.pdbx_description
1 polymer ?
#
loop_
_entity_poly.entity_id
_entity_poly.type
_entity_poly.pdbx_seq_one_letter_code
_entity_poly.pdbx_strand_id
1 'polypeptide(L)'
;MSDSLSHSLRRLWTLDKFAYSLRVFMAFSGAMALSWQQDQIGLAIPLFLGIIASALAETDDSWEGRVRALLVTLGCFFVASLSVEILFPWPWLFAPGLALSAFVLIMLGAVEQRYATIASATLILSVYSMINIEQHGGTSEDVWRQPLLLVTGAAWYGVISVVWCALFSRQPVKQSMAQLYRELGTYLIIKATLFEPLRGLDVEARRVELARQNGRVVSALNQAKEMIFRRLEGQRTSRKLNRYLRLYFIAQDIHERVSASHYPYSALAETFFHHDVLFRCQRLLDQQGRACKRLAKALLLRQPFDHGLSEQALEDLRASIVYLRAQRNPAWTPLLRSLQALGRNLATLEDQLSRAHNPDMVADQQDASLFNRSPRSLKDAWERVRLNLTPGSPLFRHALRLSTALLVGYGVLHLVHPTQGFWILLTTLFVCRPNFGATRRFLYQRIVGTVLGLVAGWALISLFTDPLMQSLIAIAAGVVFFANREKHYVIATAAITTLVLASFNQVGDGFDLILPRLIDTLIGALISGLAVFLILPDWQGRRLHKVAAAALANSTAYLREIIHQYESGKQDDLAYRLARRNAHNADAALSTVLSNMLQEPGHYRKKDADEGFRFLVASHTLLGYLSALGAHRGSVSASAQDAELYAAARTLADRFDALAARLAAREMPPDPKAVQAELMAVFEREPTSAQDDADDERRLIQGQLLHIARQLTPLHDAAERLIARPAESASGTSAPA
;
A
#
# COMPACT_ATOMS: atom_id res chain seq x y z
N MET A 1 40.89 2.49 6.42
CA MET A 1 40.07 3.61 5.89
C MET A 1 39.32 3.28 4.59
N SER A 2 39.78 2.30 3.78
CA SER A 2 39.10 1.85 2.56
C SER A 2 37.76 1.14 2.78
N ASP A 3 37.60 0.39 3.89
CA ASP A 3 36.33 -0.26 4.23
C ASP A 3 35.21 0.72 4.63
N SER A 4 35.56 1.89 5.17
CA SER A 4 34.59 2.93 5.55
C SER A 4 33.92 3.56 4.32
N LEU A 5 34.70 3.85 3.28
CA LEU A 5 34.19 4.42 2.02
C LEU A 5 33.38 3.39 1.23
N SER A 6 33.84 2.14 1.16
CA SER A 6 33.08 1.07 0.49
C SER A 6 31.77 0.78 1.22
N HIS A 7 31.75 0.83 2.56
CA HIS A 7 30.53 0.74 3.36
C HIS A 7 29.61 1.95 3.18
N SER A 8 30.15 3.15 3.14
CA SER A 8 29.37 4.39 2.96
C SER A 8 28.75 4.46 1.57
N LEU A 9 29.50 4.07 0.53
CA LEU A 9 29.00 3.92 -0.84
C LEU A 9 27.96 2.81 -0.94
N ARG A 10 28.18 1.64 -0.33
CA ARG A 10 27.18 0.57 -0.25
C ARG A 10 25.91 1.06 0.45
N ARG A 11 26.03 1.81 1.54
CA ARG A 11 24.90 2.39 2.29
C ARG A 11 24.12 3.40 1.47
N LEU A 12 24.80 4.30 0.75
CA LEU A 12 24.16 5.21 -0.21
C LEU A 12 23.45 4.44 -1.32
N TRP A 13 24.08 3.39 -1.83
CA TRP A 13 23.49 2.47 -2.81
C TRP A 13 22.28 1.68 -2.30
N THR A 14 22.18 1.43 -0.99
CA THR A 14 20.98 0.81 -0.41
C THR A 14 19.77 1.75 -0.41
N LEU A 15 19.99 3.06 -0.54
CA LEU A 15 18.92 4.04 -0.64
C LEU A 15 18.39 4.05 -2.07
N ASP A 16 17.17 3.56 -2.26
CA ASP A 16 16.49 3.54 -3.55
C ASP A 16 16.48 4.90 -4.25
N LYS A 17 16.30 5.94 -3.44
CA LYS A 17 16.32 7.33 -3.87
C LYS A 17 17.64 7.74 -4.50
N PHE A 18 18.79 7.25 -4.02
CA PHE A 18 20.09 7.66 -4.56
C PHE A 18 20.26 7.17 -6.00
N ALA A 19 19.93 5.90 -6.25
CA ALA A 19 19.96 5.31 -7.58
C ALA A 19 19.01 6.03 -8.55
N TYR A 20 17.80 6.35 -8.10
CA TYR A 20 16.82 7.09 -8.91
C TYR A 20 17.29 8.53 -9.17
N SER A 21 17.72 9.25 -8.14
CA SER A 21 18.26 10.62 -8.24
C SER A 21 19.49 10.70 -9.15
N LEU A 22 20.36 9.70 -9.12
CA LEU A 22 21.54 9.65 -10.01
C LEU A 22 21.15 9.50 -11.48
N ARG A 23 20.15 8.67 -11.79
CA ARG A 23 19.63 8.53 -13.16
C ARG A 23 19.05 9.84 -13.69
N VAL A 24 18.26 10.50 -12.84
CA VAL A 24 17.68 11.81 -13.13
C VAL A 24 18.78 12.86 -13.32
N PHE A 25 19.81 12.87 -12.47
CA PHE A 25 20.97 13.76 -12.60
C PHE A 25 21.70 13.56 -13.93
N MET A 26 21.99 12.31 -14.31
CA MET A 26 22.62 11.98 -15.59
C MET A 26 21.76 12.42 -16.77
N ALA A 27 20.44 12.25 -16.68
CA ALA A 27 19.51 12.64 -17.73
C ALA A 27 19.47 14.16 -17.93
N PHE A 28 19.24 14.94 -16.87
CA PHE A 28 19.20 16.40 -16.95
C PHE A 28 20.55 17.00 -17.35
N SER A 29 21.66 16.49 -16.79
CA SER A 29 23.00 16.95 -17.16
C SER A 29 23.32 16.67 -18.62
N GLY A 30 22.95 15.49 -19.12
CA GLY A 30 23.14 15.12 -20.54
C GLY A 30 22.31 16.00 -21.48
N ALA A 31 21.05 16.27 -21.16
CA ALA A 31 20.20 17.16 -21.95
C ALA A 31 20.72 18.60 -21.95
N MET A 32 21.14 19.12 -20.79
CA MET A 32 21.72 20.45 -20.68
C MET A 32 23.04 20.58 -21.46
N ALA A 33 23.92 19.58 -21.35
CA ALA A 33 25.18 19.55 -22.09
C ALA A 33 24.95 19.54 -23.61
N LEU A 34 23.92 18.82 -24.09
CA LEU A 34 23.54 18.82 -25.50
C LEU A 34 23.06 20.21 -25.95
N SER A 35 22.17 20.85 -25.17
CA SER A 35 21.68 22.20 -25.46
C SER A 35 22.79 23.23 -25.52
N TRP A 36 23.78 23.11 -24.64
CA TRP A 36 24.99 23.94 -24.62
C TRP A 36 25.89 23.71 -25.83
N GLN A 37 26.14 22.45 -26.22
CA GLN A 37 26.97 22.13 -27.38
C GLN A 37 26.38 22.64 -28.71
N GLN A 38 25.05 22.75 -28.78
CA GLN A 38 24.35 23.24 -29.97
C GLN A 38 24.09 24.75 -29.92
N ASP A 39 24.53 25.44 -28.87
CA ASP A 39 24.27 26.88 -28.62
C ASP A 39 22.77 27.24 -28.68
N GLN A 40 21.91 26.29 -28.29
CA GLN A 40 20.46 26.41 -28.32
C GLN A 40 19.87 26.03 -26.96
N ILE A 41 20.00 26.94 -25.99
CA ILE A 41 19.50 26.76 -24.63
C ILE A 41 17.97 26.54 -24.62
N GLY A 42 17.24 27.09 -25.60
CA GLY A 42 15.81 26.86 -25.77
C GLY A 42 15.40 25.39 -25.91
N LEU A 43 16.31 24.51 -26.36
CA LEU A 43 16.04 23.06 -26.45
C LEU A 43 15.96 22.38 -25.07
N ALA A 44 16.52 22.99 -24.02
CA ALA A 44 16.60 22.37 -22.70
C ALA A 44 15.21 22.15 -22.09
N ILE A 45 14.28 23.09 -22.28
CA ILE A 45 12.93 23.03 -21.70
C ILE A 45 12.13 21.83 -22.23
N PRO A 46 11.93 21.63 -23.55
CA PRO A 46 11.22 20.46 -24.05
C PRO A 46 11.92 19.15 -23.69
N LEU A 47 13.26 19.10 -23.72
CA LEU A 47 14.01 17.91 -23.29
C LEU A 47 13.75 17.59 -21.81
N PHE A 48 13.76 18.61 -20.93
CA PHE A 48 13.52 18.46 -19.50
C PHE A 48 12.09 17.98 -19.23
N LEU A 49 11.09 18.56 -19.89
CA LEU A 49 9.70 18.14 -19.78
C LEU A 49 9.51 16.69 -20.22
N GLY A 50 10.16 16.28 -21.33
CA GLY A 50 10.19 14.90 -21.80
C GLY A 50 10.83 13.93 -20.80
N ILE A 51 12.00 14.30 -20.23
CA ILE A 51 12.67 13.55 -19.16
C ILE A 51 11.74 13.39 -17.97
N ILE A 52 11.09 14.47 -17.53
CA ILE A 52 10.19 14.44 -16.37
C ILE A 52 9.01 13.50 -16.63
N ALA A 53 8.37 13.60 -17.80
CA ALA A 53 7.24 12.74 -18.17
C ALA A 53 7.64 11.26 -18.20
N SER A 54 8.79 10.92 -18.80
CA SER A 54 9.31 9.55 -18.87
C SER A 54 9.67 9.00 -17.48
N ALA A 55 10.29 9.83 -16.63
CA ALA A 55 10.62 9.45 -15.25
C ALA A 55 9.38 9.27 -14.36
N LEU A 56 8.27 9.96 -14.67
CA LEU A 56 6.97 9.73 -14.03
C LEU A 56 6.24 8.49 -14.59
N ALA A 57 6.47 8.14 -15.86
CA ALA A 57 5.93 6.95 -16.53
C ALA A 57 6.66 5.65 -16.16
N GLU A 58 7.84 5.75 -15.52
CA GLU A 58 8.69 4.60 -15.22
C GLU A 58 7.95 3.52 -14.42
N THR A 59 7.96 2.29 -14.94
CA THR A 59 7.37 1.11 -14.32
C THR A 59 8.44 0.20 -13.69
N ASP A 60 8.06 -0.43 -12.58
CA ASP A 60 8.86 -1.46 -11.92
C ASP A 60 8.69 -2.82 -12.61
N ASP A 61 9.46 -3.05 -13.66
CA ASP A 61 9.44 -4.30 -14.44
C ASP A 61 10.82 -4.98 -14.53
N SER A 62 10.86 -6.14 -15.19
CA SER A 62 12.11 -6.73 -15.69
C SER A 62 12.71 -5.83 -16.77
N TRP A 63 13.99 -6.00 -17.10
CA TRP A 63 14.62 -5.16 -18.13
C TRP A 63 13.92 -5.31 -19.51
N GLU A 64 13.49 -6.52 -19.87
CA GLU A 64 12.70 -6.77 -21.10
C GLU A 64 11.32 -6.11 -21.04
N GLY A 65 10.63 -6.24 -19.90
CA GLY A 65 9.35 -5.59 -19.67
C GLY A 65 9.48 -4.07 -19.74
N ARG A 66 10.57 -3.52 -19.20
CA ARG A 66 10.88 -2.09 -19.19
C ARG A 66 11.19 -1.54 -20.58
N VAL A 67 11.86 -2.31 -21.45
CA VAL A 67 12.04 -1.94 -22.86
C VAL A 67 10.69 -1.87 -23.56
N ARG A 68 9.83 -2.89 -23.40
CA ARG A 68 8.49 -2.90 -24.00
C ARG A 68 7.62 -1.75 -23.49
N ALA A 69 7.63 -1.51 -22.18
CA ALA A 69 6.90 -0.41 -21.55
C ALA A 69 7.41 0.96 -22.05
N LEU A 70 8.73 1.13 -22.21
CA LEU A 70 9.32 2.34 -22.77
C LEU A 70 8.87 2.56 -24.22
N LEU A 71 8.93 1.55 -25.08
CA LEU A 71 8.49 1.67 -26.48
C LEU A 71 7.01 2.08 -26.57
N VAL A 72 6.15 1.46 -25.77
CA VAL A 72 4.73 1.84 -25.68
C VAL A 72 4.57 3.28 -25.18
N THR A 73 5.33 3.67 -24.15
CA THR A 73 5.31 5.02 -23.59
C THR A 73 5.71 6.06 -24.64
N LEU A 74 6.81 5.84 -25.35
CA LEU A 74 7.29 6.75 -26.40
C LEU A 74 6.29 6.86 -27.55
N GLY A 75 5.66 5.74 -27.96
CA GLY A 75 4.59 5.76 -28.95
C GLY A 75 3.37 6.57 -28.49
N CYS A 76 2.90 6.35 -27.26
CA CYS A 76 1.80 7.13 -26.68
C CYS A 76 2.17 8.62 -26.56
N PHE A 77 3.39 8.93 -26.15
CA PHE A 77 3.89 10.29 -25.98
C PHE A 77 3.93 11.03 -27.32
N PHE A 78 4.46 10.37 -28.35
CA PHE A 78 4.50 10.92 -29.69
C PHE A 78 3.10 11.21 -30.25
N VAL A 79 2.20 10.23 -30.18
CA VAL A 79 0.81 10.38 -30.66
C VAL A 79 0.09 11.48 -29.87
N ALA A 80 0.26 11.53 -28.56
CA ALA A 80 -0.38 12.51 -27.71
C ALA A 80 0.12 13.94 -27.99
N SER A 81 1.43 14.13 -28.14
CA SER A 81 2.03 15.42 -28.47
C SER A 81 1.65 15.88 -29.87
N LEU A 82 1.68 14.97 -30.86
CA LEU A 82 1.24 15.26 -32.23
C LEU A 82 -0.25 15.65 -32.28
N SER A 83 -1.09 14.92 -31.53
CA SER A 83 -2.52 15.23 -31.43
C SER A 83 -2.75 16.61 -30.84
N VAL A 84 -1.97 17.00 -29.83
CA VAL A 84 -2.04 18.35 -29.25
C VAL A 84 -1.69 19.38 -30.31
N GLU A 85 -0.59 19.22 -31.05
CA GLU A 85 -0.16 20.20 -32.05
C GLU A 85 -1.16 20.36 -33.21
N ILE A 86 -1.78 19.26 -33.67
CA ILE A 86 -2.80 19.29 -34.73
C ILE A 86 -4.11 19.94 -34.25
N LEU A 87 -4.55 19.65 -33.02
CA LEU A 87 -5.81 20.16 -32.50
C LEU A 87 -5.68 21.53 -31.83
N PHE A 88 -4.46 22.02 -31.53
CA PHE A 88 -4.22 23.31 -30.88
C PHE A 88 -4.92 24.49 -31.57
N PRO A 89 -4.94 24.60 -32.92
CA PRO A 89 -5.63 25.67 -33.62
C PRO A 89 -7.17 25.62 -33.50
N TRP A 90 -7.73 24.51 -33.02
CA TRP A 90 -9.17 24.26 -32.96
C TRP A 90 -9.64 24.02 -31.51
N PRO A 91 -9.70 25.06 -30.64
CA PRO A 91 -10.02 24.91 -29.22
C PRO A 91 -11.30 24.12 -28.92
N TRP A 92 -12.33 24.29 -29.75
CA TRP A 92 -13.62 23.61 -29.62
C TRP A 92 -13.56 22.11 -29.90
N LEU A 93 -12.61 21.65 -30.73
CA LEU A 93 -12.34 20.23 -30.98
C LEU A 93 -11.35 19.67 -29.95
N PHE A 94 -10.39 20.50 -29.53
CA PHE A 94 -9.39 20.13 -28.54
C PHE A 94 -10.03 19.79 -27.18
N ALA A 95 -10.96 20.62 -26.70
CA ALA A 95 -11.63 20.43 -25.40
C ALA A 95 -12.29 19.05 -25.23
N PRO A 96 -13.19 18.58 -26.12
CA PRO A 96 -13.76 17.23 -26.03
C PRO A 96 -12.71 16.14 -26.27
N GLY A 97 -11.70 16.39 -27.12
CA GLY A 97 -10.58 15.47 -27.33
C GLY A 97 -9.75 15.24 -26.06
N LEU A 98 -9.47 16.29 -25.31
CA LEU A 98 -8.77 16.24 -24.01
C LEU A 98 -9.61 15.48 -22.97
N ALA A 99 -10.90 15.77 -22.88
CA ALA A 99 -11.79 15.09 -21.93
C ALA A 99 -11.93 13.59 -22.25
N LEU A 100 -12.12 13.23 -23.53
CA LEU A 100 -12.24 11.85 -23.97
C LEU A 100 -10.93 11.08 -23.77
N SER A 101 -9.79 11.66 -24.16
CA SER A 101 -8.48 11.04 -23.97
C SER A 101 -8.15 10.85 -22.49
N ALA A 102 -8.45 11.85 -21.64
CA ALA A 102 -8.31 11.72 -20.19
C ALA A 102 -9.14 10.58 -19.62
N PHE A 103 -10.41 10.46 -20.03
CA PHE A 103 -11.27 9.37 -19.58
C PHE A 103 -10.73 8.00 -20.02
N VAL A 104 -10.39 7.83 -21.30
CA VAL A 104 -9.90 6.57 -21.86
C VAL A 104 -8.56 6.16 -21.24
N LEU A 105 -7.62 7.10 -21.10
CA LEU A 105 -6.31 6.84 -20.53
C LEU A 105 -6.40 6.42 -19.06
N ILE A 106 -7.23 7.08 -18.24
CA ILE A 106 -7.43 6.65 -16.85
C ILE A 106 -8.12 5.27 -16.78
N MET A 107 -9.09 5.00 -17.66
CA MET A 107 -9.76 3.69 -17.71
C MET A 107 -8.83 2.55 -18.17
N LEU A 108 -7.79 2.84 -18.97
CA LEU A 108 -6.74 1.88 -19.33
C LEU A 108 -6.03 1.30 -18.09
N GLY A 109 -6.00 2.06 -17.00
CA GLY A 109 -5.50 1.60 -15.70
C GLY A 109 -6.28 0.44 -15.08
N ALA A 110 -7.50 0.17 -15.54
CA ALA A 110 -8.28 -1.00 -15.11
C ALA A 110 -7.70 -2.33 -15.62
N VAL A 111 -6.89 -2.31 -16.68
CA VAL A 111 -6.25 -3.50 -17.24
C VAL A 111 -5.14 -3.98 -16.30
N GLU A 112 -4.18 -3.09 -16.02
CA GLU A 112 -3.09 -3.28 -15.08
C GLU A 112 -2.54 -1.93 -14.57
N GLN A 113 -1.96 -1.94 -13.37
CA GLN A 113 -1.34 -0.75 -12.76
C GLN A 113 -0.25 -0.11 -13.61
N ARG A 114 0.50 -0.90 -14.40
CA ARG A 114 1.56 -0.39 -15.30
C ARG A 114 1.01 0.54 -16.38
N TYR A 115 -0.19 0.26 -16.88
CA TYR A 115 -0.82 1.07 -17.90
C TYR A 115 -1.38 2.37 -17.31
N ALA A 116 -1.80 2.36 -16.04
CA ALA A 116 -2.25 3.55 -15.33
C ALA A 116 -1.13 4.60 -15.20
N THR A 117 0.11 4.17 -14.90
CA THR A 117 1.27 5.07 -14.81
C THR A 117 1.65 5.66 -16.16
N ILE A 118 1.69 4.83 -17.22
CA ILE A 118 1.96 5.30 -18.58
C ILE A 118 0.89 6.29 -19.02
N ALA A 119 -0.40 5.94 -18.85
CA ALA A 119 -1.53 6.77 -19.22
C ALA A 119 -1.53 8.14 -18.51
N SER A 120 -1.25 8.16 -17.20
CA SER A 120 -1.16 9.41 -16.44
C SER A 120 -0.01 10.29 -16.92
N ALA A 121 1.13 9.68 -17.25
CA ALA A 121 2.28 10.40 -17.79
C ALA A 121 2.04 10.91 -19.22
N THR A 122 1.29 10.18 -20.04
CA THR A 122 0.87 10.63 -21.38
C THR A 122 0.01 11.89 -21.27
N LEU A 123 -0.93 11.94 -20.33
CA LEU A 123 -1.73 13.14 -20.07
C LEU A 123 -0.88 14.33 -19.60
N ILE A 124 0.11 14.08 -18.73
CA ILE A 124 1.07 15.11 -18.31
C ILE A 124 1.84 15.64 -19.52
N LEU A 125 2.32 14.75 -20.38
CA LEU A 125 3.05 15.14 -21.58
C LEU A 125 2.16 15.93 -22.56
N SER A 126 0.89 15.58 -22.71
CA SER A 126 -0.05 16.39 -23.50
C SER A 126 -0.11 17.83 -23.00
N VAL A 127 -0.12 18.04 -21.68
CA VAL A 127 -0.08 19.40 -21.09
C VAL A 127 1.28 20.06 -21.27
N TYR A 128 2.39 19.32 -21.19
CA TYR A 128 3.72 19.83 -21.49
C TYR A 128 3.86 20.26 -22.95
N SER A 129 3.24 19.54 -23.89
CA SER A 129 3.21 19.92 -25.29
C SER A 129 2.47 21.25 -25.49
N MET A 130 1.37 21.50 -24.77
CA MET A 130 0.69 22.81 -24.81
C MET A 130 1.57 23.95 -24.29
N ILE A 131 2.25 23.75 -23.17
CA ILE A 131 3.18 24.74 -22.60
C ILE A 131 4.33 25.03 -23.57
N ASN A 132 4.84 24.01 -24.26
CA ASN A 132 5.92 24.17 -25.22
C ASN A 132 5.47 24.96 -26.47
N ILE A 133 4.26 24.71 -26.98
CA ILE A 133 3.69 25.44 -28.13
C ILE A 133 3.53 26.92 -27.78
N GLU A 134 3.02 27.23 -26.59
CA GLU A 134 2.83 28.61 -26.11
C GLU A 134 4.15 29.37 -26.03
N GLN A 135 5.19 28.75 -25.48
CA GLN A 135 6.52 29.36 -25.35
C GLN A 135 7.12 29.78 -26.70
N HIS A 136 6.85 29.04 -27.77
CA HIS A 136 7.40 29.34 -29.11
C HIS A 136 6.48 30.27 -29.92
N GLY A 137 5.44 30.84 -29.31
CA GLY A 137 4.55 31.80 -29.96
C GLY A 137 3.53 31.16 -30.91
N GLY A 138 3.28 29.85 -30.81
CA GLY A 138 2.29 29.14 -31.63
C GLY A 138 2.76 27.79 -32.18
N THR A 139 1.94 27.21 -33.05
CA THR A 139 2.26 25.95 -33.72
C THR A 139 3.42 26.14 -34.70
N SER A 140 4.38 25.23 -34.67
CA SER A 140 5.50 25.20 -35.62
C SER A 140 5.03 25.01 -37.06
N GLU A 141 5.77 25.53 -38.04
CA GLU A 141 5.60 25.13 -39.45
C GLU A 141 5.86 23.61 -39.62
N ASP A 142 6.85 23.08 -38.88
CA ASP A 142 7.14 21.65 -38.78
C ASP A 142 6.41 20.99 -37.59
N VAL A 143 5.21 20.46 -37.85
CA VAL A 143 4.34 19.77 -36.88
C VAL A 143 5.03 18.57 -36.16
N TRP A 144 6.19 18.13 -36.64
CA TRP A 144 6.94 17.00 -36.08
C TRP A 144 8.07 17.41 -35.14
N ARG A 145 8.55 18.66 -35.20
CA ARG A 145 9.78 19.06 -34.51
C ARG A 145 9.61 19.09 -32.99
N GLN A 146 8.56 19.73 -32.50
CA GLN A 146 8.32 19.83 -31.05
C GLN A 146 8.00 18.48 -30.39
N PRO A 147 7.13 17.62 -30.97
CA PRO A 147 6.84 16.30 -30.43
C PRO A 147 8.09 15.43 -30.39
N LEU A 148 8.95 15.52 -31.42
CA LEU A 148 10.18 14.77 -31.46
C LEU A 148 11.13 15.18 -30.33
N LEU A 149 11.29 16.48 -30.04
CA LEU A 149 12.13 16.95 -28.93
C LEU A 149 11.66 16.43 -27.56
N LEU A 150 10.35 16.51 -27.28
CA LEU A 150 9.76 15.95 -26.05
C LEU A 150 10.01 14.44 -25.94
N VAL A 151 9.79 13.71 -27.04
CA VAL A 151 9.98 12.26 -27.09
C VAL A 151 11.46 11.89 -27.01
N THR A 152 12.38 12.68 -27.56
CA THR A 152 13.83 12.48 -27.45
C THR A 152 14.30 12.63 -26.02
N GLY A 153 13.83 13.65 -25.29
CA GLY A 153 14.10 13.78 -23.84
C GLY A 153 13.57 12.58 -23.06
N ALA A 154 12.34 12.14 -23.38
CA ALA A 154 11.73 10.96 -22.78
C ALA A 154 12.51 9.66 -23.08
N ALA A 155 13.00 9.51 -24.30
CA ALA A 155 13.79 8.37 -24.77
C ALA A 155 15.16 8.34 -24.10
N TRP A 156 15.82 9.49 -23.94
CA TRP A 156 17.11 9.59 -23.27
C TRP A 156 17.05 9.08 -21.83
N TYR A 157 16.10 9.57 -21.04
CA TYR A 157 15.85 9.04 -19.70
C TYR A 157 15.50 7.56 -19.74
N GLY A 158 14.65 7.15 -20.69
CA GLY A 158 14.23 5.77 -20.88
C GLY A 158 15.39 4.80 -21.11
N VAL A 159 16.38 5.17 -21.93
CA VAL A 159 17.58 4.37 -22.19
C VAL A 159 18.42 4.24 -20.92
N ILE A 160 18.70 5.34 -20.23
CA ILE A 160 19.42 5.33 -18.93
C ILE A 160 18.71 4.40 -17.94
N SER A 161 17.39 4.52 -17.89
CA SER A 161 16.48 3.74 -17.03
C SER A 161 16.53 2.23 -17.36
N VAL A 162 16.53 1.84 -18.64
CA VAL A 162 16.65 0.45 -19.09
C VAL A 162 18.04 -0.11 -18.79
N VAL A 163 19.11 0.61 -19.13
CA VAL A 163 20.50 0.20 -18.86
C VAL A 163 20.70 -0.02 -17.37
N TRP A 164 20.20 0.89 -16.53
CA TRP A 164 20.25 0.74 -15.08
C TRP A 164 19.49 -0.49 -14.60
N CYS A 165 18.31 -0.76 -15.14
CA CYS A 165 17.52 -1.94 -14.81
C CYS A 165 18.23 -3.24 -15.25
N ALA A 166 18.95 -3.23 -16.37
CA ALA A 166 19.73 -4.37 -16.83
C ALA A 166 20.93 -4.64 -15.89
N LEU A 167 21.67 -3.58 -15.51
CA LEU A 167 22.80 -3.67 -14.59
C LEU A 167 22.38 -4.08 -13.17
N PHE A 168 21.23 -3.57 -12.69
CA PHE A 168 20.76 -3.72 -11.30
C PHE A 168 19.42 -4.44 -11.15
N SER A 169 19.13 -5.40 -12.04
CA SER A 169 17.87 -6.16 -12.08
C SER A 169 17.41 -6.74 -10.73
N ARG A 170 18.34 -7.05 -9.82
CA ARG A 170 18.05 -7.68 -8.52
C ARG A 170 17.79 -6.70 -7.38
N GLN A 171 18.08 -5.41 -7.55
CA GLN A 171 18.04 -4.44 -6.46
C GLN A 171 16.62 -4.15 -5.95
N PRO A 172 15.59 -3.97 -6.80
CA PRO A 172 14.26 -3.67 -6.30
C PRO A 172 13.60 -4.86 -5.58
N VAL A 173 13.94 -6.11 -5.94
CA VAL A 173 13.54 -7.30 -5.15
C VAL A 173 14.10 -7.23 -3.73
N LYS A 174 15.37 -6.88 -3.57
CA LYS A 174 16.01 -6.75 -2.25
C LYS A 174 15.37 -5.65 -1.42
N GLN A 175 15.08 -4.51 -2.03
CA GLN A 175 14.44 -3.39 -1.34
C GLN A 175 13.02 -3.75 -0.89
N SER A 176 12.24 -4.40 -1.75
CA SER A 176 10.90 -4.86 -1.41
C SER A 176 10.93 -5.91 -0.28
N MET A 177 11.85 -6.88 -0.35
CA MET A 177 12.06 -7.84 0.74
C MET A 177 12.53 -7.18 2.04
N ALA A 178 13.45 -6.22 1.97
CA ALA A 178 13.91 -5.48 3.15
C ALA A 178 12.78 -4.64 3.76
N GLN A 179 11.93 -4.03 2.93
CA GLN A 179 10.75 -3.29 3.39
C GLN A 179 9.75 -4.24 4.08
N LEU A 180 9.50 -5.42 3.51
CA LEU A 180 8.67 -6.45 4.14
C LEU A 180 9.17 -6.83 5.54
N TYR A 181 10.45 -7.20 5.69
CA TYR A 181 11.00 -7.55 7.00
C TYR A 181 11.04 -6.35 7.97
N ARG A 182 11.17 -5.12 7.46
CA ARG A 182 11.09 -3.91 8.30
C ARG A 182 9.67 -3.71 8.85
N GLU A 183 8.65 -3.83 8.01
CA GLU A 183 7.25 -3.72 8.45
C GLU A 183 6.87 -4.87 9.39
N LEU A 184 7.32 -6.09 9.12
CA LEU A 184 7.12 -7.25 9.98
C LEU A 184 7.82 -7.05 11.35
N GLY A 185 9.03 -6.51 11.36
CA GLY A 185 9.73 -6.18 12.59
C GLY A 185 9.04 -5.09 13.40
N THR A 186 8.46 -4.07 12.75
CA THR A 186 7.65 -3.05 13.44
C THR A 186 6.36 -3.64 14.00
N TYR A 187 5.72 -4.58 13.28
CA TYR A 187 4.55 -5.31 13.76
C TYR A 187 4.84 -6.11 15.04
N LEU A 188 5.94 -6.86 15.07
CA LEU A 188 6.44 -7.57 16.24
C LEU A 188 6.67 -6.65 17.45
N ILE A 189 7.32 -5.51 17.25
CA ILE A 189 7.59 -4.52 18.31
C ILE A 189 6.29 -3.91 18.84
N ILE A 190 5.32 -3.58 17.97
CA ILE A 190 4.01 -3.09 18.40
C ILE A 190 3.28 -4.16 19.19
N LYS A 191 3.30 -5.43 18.73
CA LYS A 191 2.68 -6.55 19.45
C LYS A 191 3.31 -6.77 20.83
N ALA A 192 4.62 -6.57 20.97
CA ALA A 192 5.31 -6.68 22.25
C ALA A 192 4.71 -5.74 23.32
N THR A 193 4.21 -4.57 22.94
CA THR A 193 3.59 -3.61 23.88
C THR A 193 2.30 -4.12 24.53
N LEU A 194 1.65 -5.16 23.97
CA LEU A 194 0.49 -5.81 24.59
C LEU A 194 0.86 -6.67 25.81
N PHE A 195 2.14 -6.98 26.00
CA PHE A 195 2.66 -7.76 27.12
C PHE A 195 3.26 -6.89 28.23
N GLU A 196 3.18 -5.57 28.09
CA GLU A 196 3.70 -4.64 29.08
C GLU A 196 2.81 -4.68 30.35
N PRO A 197 3.34 -4.99 31.54
CA PRO A 197 2.53 -5.16 32.76
C PRO A 197 2.21 -3.80 33.41
N LEU A 198 1.52 -2.91 32.70
CA LEU A 198 1.06 -1.61 33.21
C LEU A 198 -0.43 -1.61 33.52
N ARG A 199 -0.82 -0.94 34.61
CA ARG A 199 -2.23 -0.70 34.95
C ARG A 199 -2.82 0.37 34.02
N GLY A 200 -4.07 0.18 33.58
CA GLY A 200 -4.76 1.16 32.74
C GLY A 200 -4.25 1.25 31.29
N LEU A 201 -3.60 0.19 30.81
CA LEU A 201 -3.15 0.08 29.43
C LEU A 201 -4.34 0.15 28.47
N ASP A 202 -4.32 1.10 27.53
CA ASP A 202 -5.34 1.20 26.48
C ASP A 202 -5.12 0.10 25.43
N VAL A 203 -5.65 -1.10 25.73
CA VAL A 203 -5.56 -2.27 24.86
C VAL A 203 -6.26 -2.03 23.52
N GLU A 204 -7.34 -1.25 23.50
CA GLU A 204 -8.09 -0.95 22.27
C GLU A 204 -7.26 -0.12 21.30
N ALA A 205 -6.63 0.96 21.77
CA ALA A 205 -5.75 1.78 20.94
C ALA A 205 -4.56 0.96 20.38
N ARG A 206 -3.97 0.07 21.19
CA ARG A 206 -2.89 -0.81 20.74
C ARG A 206 -3.36 -1.81 19.69
N ARG A 207 -4.57 -2.38 19.82
CA ARG A 207 -5.17 -3.27 18.81
C ARG A 207 -5.46 -2.54 17.51
N VAL A 208 -5.92 -1.29 17.56
CA VAL A 208 -6.11 -0.45 16.36
C VAL A 208 -4.77 -0.20 15.65
N GLU A 209 -3.70 0.13 16.39
CA GLU A 209 -2.37 0.32 15.79
C GLU A 209 -1.82 -0.99 15.22
N LEU A 210 -2.06 -2.12 15.89
CA LEU A 210 -1.70 -3.45 15.39
C LEU A 210 -2.41 -3.77 14.07
N ALA A 211 -3.73 -3.51 13.97
CA ALA A 211 -4.50 -3.71 12.75
C ALA A 211 -4.00 -2.83 11.59
N ARG A 212 -3.68 -1.56 11.86
CA ARG A 212 -3.08 -0.65 10.87
C ARG A 212 -1.72 -1.14 10.39
N GLN A 213 -0.86 -1.58 11.31
CA GLN A 213 0.43 -2.14 10.97
C GLN A 213 0.30 -3.45 10.19
N ASN A 214 -0.68 -4.31 10.51
CA ASN A 214 -0.98 -5.51 9.73
C ASN A 214 -1.30 -5.15 8.28
N GLY A 215 -2.09 -4.10 8.04
CA GLY A 215 -2.35 -3.59 6.69
C GLY A 215 -1.07 -3.19 5.93
N ARG A 216 -0.09 -2.57 6.62
CA ARG A 216 1.23 -2.25 6.04
C ARG A 216 2.04 -3.51 5.70
N VAL A 217 2.03 -4.52 6.58
CA VAL A 217 2.71 -5.81 6.34
C VAL A 217 2.09 -6.54 5.14
N VAL A 218 0.77 -6.63 5.07
CA VAL A 218 0.04 -7.26 3.95
C VAL A 218 0.31 -6.54 2.63
N SER A 219 0.35 -5.20 2.64
CA SER A 219 0.76 -4.43 1.46
C SER A 219 2.19 -4.73 1.03
N ALA A 220 3.14 -4.81 1.97
CA ALA A 220 4.52 -5.16 1.69
C ALA A 220 4.69 -6.60 1.19
N LEU A 221 3.91 -7.57 1.71
CA LEU A 221 3.85 -8.94 1.20
C LEU A 221 3.40 -8.97 -0.26
N ASN A 222 2.29 -8.30 -0.58
CA ASN A 222 1.78 -8.22 -1.95
C ASN A 222 2.79 -7.55 -2.90
N GLN A 223 3.46 -6.49 -2.46
CA GLN A 223 4.50 -5.81 -3.23
C GLN A 223 5.74 -6.68 -3.47
N ALA A 224 6.21 -7.40 -2.44
CA ALA A 224 7.33 -8.33 -2.56
C ALA A 224 7.02 -9.49 -3.50
N LYS A 225 5.81 -10.05 -3.38
CA LYS A 225 5.28 -11.09 -4.25
C LYS A 225 5.32 -10.63 -5.71
N GLU A 226 4.66 -9.51 -6.02
CA GLU A 226 4.59 -8.94 -7.37
C GLU A 226 5.99 -8.69 -7.96
N MET A 227 6.90 -8.12 -7.16
CA MET A 227 8.27 -7.83 -7.56
C MET A 227 9.10 -9.09 -7.87
N ILE A 228 8.87 -10.18 -7.14
CA ILE A 228 9.48 -11.49 -7.40
C ILE A 228 8.92 -12.09 -8.70
N PHE A 229 7.61 -12.02 -8.91
CA PHE A 229 6.93 -12.57 -10.09
C PHE A 229 7.34 -11.93 -11.41
N ARG A 230 7.31 -10.60 -11.49
CA ARG A 230 7.66 -9.85 -12.70
C ARG A 230 9.07 -10.17 -13.22
N ARG A 231 9.92 -10.73 -12.36
CA ARG A 231 11.30 -11.12 -12.69
C ARG A 231 11.52 -12.64 -12.78
N LEU A 232 10.56 -13.44 -12.31
CA LEU A 232 10.52 -14.91 -12.47
C LEU A 232 10.09 -15.33 -13.87
N GLU A 233 9.20 -14.57 -14.53
CA GLU A 233 8.63 -14.94 -15.84
C GLU A 233 9.69 -15.16 -16.93
N GLY A 234 10.86 -14.50 -16.87
CA GLY A 234 11.97 -14.68 -17.83
C GLY A 234 13.17 -15.48 -17.34
N GLN A 235 13.26 -15.83 -16.04
CA GLN A 235 14.46 -16.46 -15.43
C GLN A 235 14.10 -17.60 -14.46
N ARG A 236 13.29 -18.56 -14.94
CA ARG A 236 12.79 -19.72 -14.15
C ARG A 236 13.89 -20.57 -13.47
N THR A 237 15.17 -20.39 -13.82
CA THR A 237 16.27 -21.29 -13.43
C THR A 237 17.33 -20.66 -12.51
N SER A 238 17.14 -19.44 -11.99
CA SER A 238 18.18 -18.81 -11.15
C SER A 238 18.12 -19.27 -9.69
N ARG A 239 19.15 -19.99 -9.20
CA ARG A 239 19.32 -20.39 -7.78
C ARG A 239 19.10 -19.22 -6.79
N LYS A 240 19.51 -18.00 -7.16
CA LYS A 240 19.35 -16.79 -6.31
C LYS A 240 17.91 -16.24 -6.27
N LEU A 241 17.09 -16.52 -7.28
CA LEU A 241 15.68 -16.13 -7.30
C LEU A 241 14.86 -17.06 -6.40
N ASN A 242 15.21 -18.35 -6.38
CA ASN A 242 14.70 -19.31 -5.41
C ASN A 242 15.00 -18.88 -3.97
N ARG A 243 16.15 -18.26 -3.70
CA ARG A 243 16.47 -17.70 -2.38
C ARG A 243 15.49 -16.60 -1.93
N TYR A 244 15.14 -15.64 -2.78
CA TYR A 244 14.16 -14.60 -2.40
C TYR A 244 12.76 -15.16 -2.23
N LEU A 245 12.40 -16.16 -3.03
CA LEU A 245 11.15 -16.88 -2.88
C LEU A 245 11.06 -17.60 -1.52
N ARG A 246 12.14 -18.28 -1.10
CA ARG A 246 12.23 -18.89 0.23
C ARG A 246 12.10 -17.85 1.34
N LEU A 247 12.82 -16.74 1.26
CA LEU A 247 12.70 -15.64 2.22
C LEU A 247 11.27 -15.06 2.26
N TYR A 248 10.60 -14.97 1.11
CA TYR A 248 9.20 -14.54 1.04
C TYR A 248 8.28 -15.51 1.79
N PHE A 249 8.42 -16.83 1.61
CA PHE A 249 7.62 -17.81 2.34
C PHE A 249 7.92 -17.79 3.84
N ILE A 250 9.19 -17.66 4.24
CA ILE A 250 9.57 -17.48 5.64
C ILE A 250 8.89 -16.23 6.23
N ALA A 251 8.90 -15.11 5.52
CA ALA A 251 8.22 -13.89 5.97
C ALA A 251 6.69 -14.08 6.09
N GLN A 252 6.08 -14.85 5.19
CA GLN A 252 4.66 -15.19 5.23
C GLN A 252 4.34 -16.08 6.44
N ASP A 253 5.18 -17.07 6.74
CA ASP A 253 5.02 -17.96 7.89
C ASP A 253 5.23 -17.23 9.22
N ILE A 254 6.21 -16.31 9.28
CA ILE A 254 6.37 -15.40 10.43
C ILE A 254 5.12 -14.53 10.57
N HIS A 255 4.62 -13.94 9.48
CA HIS A 255 3.40 -13.10 9.54
C HIS A 255 2.20 -13.87 10.11
N GLU A 256 1.97 -15.11 9.67
CA GLU A 256 0.92 -15.98 10.20
C GLU A 256 1.07 -16.24 11.71
N ARG A 257 2.28 -16.58 12.17
CA ARG A 257 2.55 -16.84 13.59
C ARG A 257 2.38 -15.58 14.46
N VAL A 258 2.74 -14.42 13.92
CA VAL A 258 2.63 -13.15 14.66
C VAL A 258 1.22 -12.57 14.59
N SER A 259 0.44 -12.80 13.53
CA SER A 259 -0.97 -12.36 13.49
C SER A 259 -1.83 -13.14 14.48
N ALA A 260 -1.42 -14.37 14.81
CA ALA A 260 -2.15 -15.25 15.70
C ALA A 260 -2.30 -14.68 17.12
N SER A 261 -3.56 -14.57 17.57
CA SER A 261 -3.94 -14.03 18.88
C SER A 261 -4.48 -15.17 19.72
N HIS A 262 -3.64 -15.83 20.50
CA HIS A 262 -4.00 -17.10 21.14
C HIS A 262 -4.40 -16.94 22.62
N TYR A 263 -4.32 -15.74 23.21
CA TYR A 263 -4.24 -15.58 24.68
C TYR A 263 -5.13 -14.46 25.22
N PRO A 264 -5.82 -14.67 26.37
CA PRO A 264 -6.50 -13.60 27.08
C PRO A 264 -5.45 -12.69 27.74
N TYR A 265 -4.94 -11.70 26.99
CA TYR A 265 -3.89 -10.78 27.45
C TYR A 265 -4.23 -10.12 28.78
N SER A 266 -5.49 -9.74 29.01
CA SER A 266 -5.94 -9.17 30.28
C SER A 266 -5.79 -10.15 31.44
N ALA A 267 -6.26 -11.39 31.29
CA ALA A 267 -6.16 -12.40 32.34
C ALA A 267 -4.70 -12.80 32.64
N LEU A 268 -3.85 -12.86 31.61
CA LEU A 268 -2.41 -13.06 31.78
C LEU A 268 -1.77 -11.89 32.53
N ALA A 269 -2.09 -10.65 32.15
CA ALA A 269 -1.58 -9.43 32.77
C ALA A 269 -2.00 -9.30 34.23
N GLU A 270 -3.24 -9.64 34.57
CA GLU A 270 -3.74 -9.61 35.94
C GLU A 270 -3.09 -10.69 36.82
N THR A 271 -3.02 -11.93 36.32
CA THR A 271 -2.52 -13.08 37.11
C THR A 271 -1.00 -13.03 37.30
N PHE A 272 -0.27 -12.66 36.24
CA PHE A 272 1.19 -12.62 36.23
C PHE A 272 1.73 -11.20 36.37
N PHE A 273 0.94 -10.25 36.88
CA PHE A 273 1.33 -8.84 37.03
C PHE A 273 2.67 -8.67 37.78
N HIS A 274 2.87 -9.47 38.83
CA HIS A 274 4.07 -9.43 39.68
C HIS A 274 5.15 -10.44 39.28
N HIS A 275 5.02 -11.09 38.11
CA HIS A 275 5.98 -12.07 37.61
C HIS A 275 6.69 -11.56 36.35
N ASP A 276 7.92 -11.98 36.14
CA ASP A 276 8.77 -11.50 35.03
C ASP A 276 8.38 -12.08 33.66
N VAL A 277 7.49 -13.07 33.61
CA VAL A 277 7.22 -13.85 32.39
C VAL A 277 6.64 -13.01 31.26
N LEU A 278 5.78 -12.03 31.58
CA LEU A 278 5.21 -11.12 30.56
C LEU A 278 6.26 -10.17 30.02
N PHE A 279 7.16 -9.68 30.89
CA PHE A 279 8.33 -8.89 30.47
C PHE A 279 9.26 -9.71 29.56
N ARG A 280 9.44 -11.00 29.83
CA ARG A 280 10.21 -11.91 28.96
C ARG A 280 9.51 -12.17 27.62
N CYS A 281 8.19 -12.31 27.59
CA CYS A 281 7.42 -12.35 26.34
C CYS A 281 7.59 -11.07 25.52
N GLN A 282 7.47 -9.91 26.17
CA GLN A 282 7.69 -8.60 25.57
C GLN A 282 9.11 -8.48 25.00
N ARG A 283 10.14 -8.83 25.79
CA ARG A 283 11.54 -8.78 25.39
C ARG A 283 11.82 -9.69 24.19
N LEU A 284 11.31 -10.91 24.20
CA LEU A 284 11.47 -11.83 23.07
C LEU A 284 10.85 -11.28 21.79
N LEU A 285 9.60 -10.81 21.83
CA LEU A 285 8.93 -10.22 20.67
C LEU A 285 9.66 -8.96 20.15
N ASP A 286 10.16 -8.10 21.05
CA ASP A 286 10.96 -6.94 20.67
C ASP A 286 12.28 -7.36 20.00
N GLN A 287 13.00 -8.35 20.55
CA GLN A 287 14.24 -8.87 19.96
C GLN A 287 14.01 -9.56 18.61
N GLN A 288 12.94 -10.35 18.46
CA GLN A 288 12.52 -10.94 17.18
C GLN A 288 12.17 -9.84 16.16
N GLY A 289 11.49 -8.78 16.60
CA GLY A 289 11.18 -7.63 15.74
C GLY A 289 12.43 -6.87 15.30
N ARG A 290 13.41 -6.69 16.19
CA ARG A 290 14.73 -6.12 15.87
C ARG A 290 15.53 -7.05 14.97
N ALA A 291 15.42 -8.37 15.15
CA ALA A 291 16.05 -9.37 14.30
C ALA A 291 15.53 -9.26 12.86
N CYS A 292 14.21 -9.16 12.65
CA CYS A 292 13.61 -8.84 11.34
C CYS A 292 14.19 -7.55 10.72
N LYS A 293 14.31 -6.47 11.52
CA LYS A 293 14.91 -5.21 11.03
C LYS A 293 16.40 -5.34 10.71
N ARG A 294 17.16 -6.16 11.45
CA ARG A 294 18.57 -6.48 11.16
C ARG A 294 18.68 -7.31 9.88
N LEU A 295 17.82 -8.31 9.69
CA LEU A 295 17.72 -9.09 8.46
C LEU A 295 17.42 -8.20 7.25
N ALA A 296 16.47 -7.26 7.37
CA ALA A 296 16.21 -6.26 6.32
C ALA A 296 17.47 -5.49 5.91
N LYS A 297 18.28 -5.05 6.88
CA LYS A 297 19.56 -4.35 6.63
C LYS A 297 20.60 -5.29 6.01
N ALA A 298 20.69 -6.53 6.49
CA ALA A 298 21.59 -7.56 6.00
C ALA A 298 21.30 -7.95 4.54
N LEU A 299 20.02 -8.03 4.14
CA LEU A 299 19.60 -8.28 2.76
C LEU A 299 20.10 -7.19 1.79
N LEU A 300 20.09 -5.94 2.22
CA LEU A 300 20.56 -4.80 1.42
C LEU A 300 22.10 -4.77 1.34
N LEU A 301 22.79 -4.99 2.46
CA LEU A 301 24.25 -4.91 2.57
C LEU A 301 24.98 -6.21 2.19
N ARG A 302 24.25 -7.32 2.00
CA ARG A 302 24.77 -8.68 1.82
C ARG A 302 25.71 -9.12 2.95
N GLN A 303 25.28 -8.90 4.18
CA GLN A 303 26.02 -9.28 5.38
C GLN A 303 25.32 -10.45 6.09
N PRO A 304 26.05 -11.24 6.90
CA PRO A 304 25.39 -12.15 7.83
C PRO A 304 24.53 -11.35 8.82
N PHE A 305 23.38 -11.89 9.19
CA PHE A 305 22.49 -11.29 10.17
C PHE A 305 22.57 -12.13 11.46
N ASP A 306 22.87 -11.49 12.58
CA ASP A 306 22.90 -12.12 13.89
C ASP A 306 21.51 -12.10 14.54
N HIS A 307 21.09 -13.23 15.13
CA HIS A 307 19.85 -13.38 15.90
C HIS A 307 20.09 -13.87 17.34
N GLY A 308 21.33 -13.93 17.84
CA GLY A 308 21.66 -14.51 19.15
C GLY A 308 20.94 -13.86 20.34
N LEU A 309 20.68 -12.54 20.30
CA LEU A 309 19.88 -11.87 21.35
C LEU A 309 18.42 -12.36 21.42
N SER A 310 17.86 -12.81 20.30
CA SER A 310 16.51 -13.36 20.20
C SER A 310 16.47 -14.79 20.75
N GLU A 311 17.49 -15.58 20.41
CA GLU A 311 17.70 -16.93 20.94
C GLU A 311 17.87 -16.91 22.47
N GLN A 312 18.72 -16.03 23.00
CA GLN A 312 18.88 -15.83 24.45
C GLN A 312 17.55 -15.42 25.12
N ALA A 313 16.79 -14.51 24.51
CA ALA A 313 15.49 -14.10 25.05
C ALA A 313 14.46 -15.25 25.05
N LEU A 314 14.59 -16.20 24.11
CA LEU A 314 13.75 -17.40 24.05
C LEU A 314 14.09 -18.38 25.16
N GLU A 315 15.38 -18.62 25.41
CA GLU A 315 15.85 -19.42 26.54
C GLU A 315 15.40 -18.83 27.87
N ASP A 316 15.55 -17.51 28.02
CA ASP A 316 15.09 -16.74 29.17
C ASP A 316 13.59 -16.95 29.44
N LEU A 317 12.75 -16.88 28.40
CA LEU A 317 11.31 -17.09 28.51
C LEU A 317 10.99 -18.54 28.90
N ARG A 318 11.65 -19.52 28.27
CA ARG A 318 11.46 -20.95 28.58
C ARG A 318 11.78 -21.23 30.04
N ALA A 319 12.87 -20.69 30.57
CA ALA A 319 13.25 -20.83 31.97
C ALA A 319 12.19 -20.27 32.93
N SER A 320 11.64 -19.09 32.65
CA SER A 320 10.56 -18.49 33.47
C SER A 320 9.27 -19.31 33.43
N ILE A 321 8.87 -19.84 32.27
CA ILE A 321 7.70 -20.73 32.15
C ILE A 321 7.90 -22.03 32.97
N VAL A 322 9.10 -22.61 32.91
CA VAL A 322 9.45 -23.81 33.70
C VAL A 322 9.40 -23.50 35.20
N TYR A 323 9.92 -22.36 35.63
CA TYR A 323 9.88 -21.92 37.02
C TYR A 323 8.44 -21.76 37.54
N LEU A 324 7.56 -21.10 36.76
CA LEU A 324 6.15 -20.95 37.15
C LEU A 324 5.42 -22.29 37.23
N ARG A 325 5.72 -23.23 36.33
CA ARG A 325 5.15 -24.58 36.35
C ARG A 325 5.55 -25.35 37.61
N ALA A 326 6.80 -25.17 38.07
CA ALA A 326 7.32 -25.84 39.26
C ALA A 326 6.59 -25.43 40.55
N GLN A 327 5.96 -24.25 40.58
CA GLN A 327 5.20 -23.77 41.74
C GLN A 327 3.88 -24.52 41.96
N ARG A 328 3.41 -25.33 40.99
CA ARG A 328 2.22 -26.21 41.09
C ARG A 328 0.95 -25.53 41.62
N ASN A 329 0.76 -24.24 41.30
CA ASN A 329 -0.45 -23.52 41.68
C ASN A 329 -1.65 -23.93 40.79
N PRO A 330 -2.71 -24.55 41.35
CA PRO A 330 -3.86 -25.01 40.55
C PRO A 330 -4.55 -23.89 39.79
N ALA A 331 -4.61 -22.68 40.36
CA ALA A 331 -5.26 -21.52 39.76
C ALA A 331 -4.56 -21.03 38.47
N TRP A 332 -3.26 -21.32 38.30
CA TRP A 332 -2.49 -20.90 37.13
C TRP A 332 -2.54 -21.91 35.99
N THR A 333 -3.01 -23.13 36.22
CA THR A 333 -2.95 -24.24 35.27
C THR A 333 -3.54 -23.92 33.88
N PRO A 334 -4.69 -23.25 33.75
CA PRO A 334 -5.23 -22.86 32.43
C PRO A 334 -4.36 -21.81 31.73
N LEU A 335 -3.93 -20.78 32.46
CA LEU A 335 -3.13 -19.68 31.91
C LEU A 335 -1.68 -20.09 31.61
N LEU A 336 -1.12 -21.05 32.34
CA LEU A 336 0.18 -21.63 32.05
C LEU A 336 0.19 -22.43 30.74
N ARG A 337 -0.90 -23.14 30.42
CA ARG A 337 -1.04 -23.81 29.12
C ARG A 337 -1.08 -22.81 27.97
N SER A 338 -1.84 -21.73 28.13
CA SER A 338 -1.82 -20.58 27.21
C SER A 338 -0.39 -20.01 27.07
N LEU A 339 0.31 -19.78 28.17
CA LEU A 339 1.68 -19.25 28.16
C LEU A 339 2.69 -20.21 27.51
N GLN A 340 2.52 -21.53 27.65
CA GLN A 340 3.33 -22.53 26.97
C GLN A 340 3.05 -22.58 25.47
N ALA A 341 1.79 -22.48 25.04
CA ALA A 341 1.46 -22.31 23.63
C ALA A 341 2.09 -21.02 23.07
N LEU A 342 2.14 -19.94 23.86
CA LEU A 342 2.82 -18.69 23.46
C LEU A 342 4.31 -18.94 23.26
N GLY A 343 4.96 -19.57 24.24
CA GLY A 343 6.37 -19.95 24.17
C GLY A 343 6.67 -20.83 22.95
N ARG A 344 5.82 -21.81 22.63
CA ARG A 344 5.95 -22.68 21.44
C ARG A 344 5.79 -21.88 20.14
N ASN A 345 4.82 -20.97 20.06
CA ASN A 345 4.64 -20.11 18.88
C ASN A 345 5.83 -19.16 18.67
N LEU A 346 6.35 -18.56 19.74
CA LEU A 346 7.53 -17.68 19.65
C LEU A 346 8.82 -18.47 19.34
N ALA A 347 8.95 -19.70 19.84
CA ALA A 347 10.06 -20.59 19.50
C ALA A 347 10.05 -20.99 18.02
N THR A 348 8.87 -21.29 17.47
CA THR A 348 8.76 -21.62 16.04
C THR A 348 8.98 -20.39 15.16
N LEU A 349 8.62 -19.19 15.62
CA LEU A 349 9.03 -17.94 14.97
C LEU A 349 10.56 -17.80 14.95
N GLU A 350 11.24 -18.09 16.06
CA GLU A 350 12.70 -18.07 16.12
C GLU A 350 13.34 -19.06 15.13
N ASP A 351 12.80 -20.27 15.01
CA ASP A 351 13.22 -21.24 14.00
C ASP A 351 13.02 -20.71 12.56
N GLN A 352 11.96 -19.96 12.28
CA GLN A 352 11.81 -19.30 10.98
C GLN A 352 12.86 -18.22 10.74
N LEU A 353 13.21 -17.44 11.78
CA LEU A 353 14.28 -16.43 11.70
C LEU A 353 15.66 -17.05 11.51
N SER A 354 15.96 -18.15 12.19
CA SER A 354 17.22 -18.88 12.03
C SER A 354 17.33 -19.48 10.62
N ARG A 355 16.24 -20.03 10.07
CA ARG A 355 16.19 -20.48 8.66
C ARG A 355 16.42 -19.35 7.66
N ALA A 356 15.98 -18.13 7.99
CA ALA A 356 16.26 -16.95 7.16
C ALA A 356 17.74 -16.57 7.12
N HIS A 357 18.54 -17.00 8.11
CA HIS A 357 19.99 -16.82 8.12
C HIS A 357 20.66 -17.59 6.97
N ASN A 358 20.26 -18.85 6.75
CA ASN A 358 20.78 -19.73 5.70
C ASN A 358 19.66 -20.37 4.87
N PRO A 359 18.99 -19.59 4.00
CA PRO A 359 17.86 -20.09 3.21
C PRO A 359 18.26 -21.14 2.16
N ASP A 360 19.55 -21.30 1.87
CA ASP A 360 20.07 -22.20 0.84
C ASP A 360 20.24 -23.66 1.33
N MET A 361 20.33 -23.91 2.65
CA MET A 361 20.55 -25.26 3.21
C MET A 361 19.28 -26.11 3.38
N VAL A 362 18.09 -25.50 3.29
CA VAL A 362 16.82 -26.24 3.43
C VAL A 362 16.41 -26.78 2.07
N ALA A 363 16.53 -28.10 1.89
CA ALA A 363 15.91 -28.82 0.79
C ALA A 363 14.58 -29.36 1.30
N ASP A 364 13.46 -28.71 0.95
CA ASP A 364 12.23 -29.47 0.78
C ASP A 364 11.19 -28.80 -0.12
N GLN A 365 10.36 -29.67 -0.69
CA GLN A 365 9.38 -29.45 -1.75
C GLN A 365 8.22 -28.55 -1.31
N GLN A 366 8.39 -27.23 -1.36
CA GLN A 366 7.23 -26.35 -1.51
C GLN A 366 6.98 -26.13 -2.99
N ASP A 367 5.85 -26.66 -3.47
CA ASP A 367 5.34 -26.44 -4.81
C ASP A 367 5.44 -24.94 -5.15
N ALA A 368 6.37 -24.61 -6.04
CA ALA A 368 6.61 -23.27 -6.53
C ALA A 368 5.51 -22.85 -7.54
N SER A 369 4.28 -23.36 -7.38
CA SER A 369 3.07 -22.88 -8.05
C SER A 369 2.61 -21.57 -7.41
N LEU A 370 3.55 -20.64 -7.37
CA LEU A 370 3.29 -19.26 -7.16
C LEU A 370 2.43 -18.83 -8.38
N PHE A 371 1.13 -18.63 -8.16
CA PHE A 371 0.19 -18.39 -9.26
C PHE A 371 0.44 -17.04 -9.92
N ASN A 372 0.80 -17.16 -11.19
CA ASN A 372 0.91 -16.08 -12.14
C ASN A 372 -0.48 -15.82 -12.75
N ARG A 373 -1.12 -14.69 -12.39
CA ARG A 373 -2.36 -14.21 -13.02
C ARG A 373 -2.11 -12.92 -13.82
N SER A 374 -0.97 -12.83 -14.50
CA SER A 374 -0.79 -11.85 -15.57
C SER A 374 -1.83 -12.17 -16.68
N PRO A 375 -2.62 -11.18 -17.13
CA PRO A 375 -3.62 -11.38 -18.17
C PRO A 375 -2.95 -11.88 -19.44
N ARG A 376 -3.38 -13.03 -19.97
CA ARG A 376 -2.76 -13.64 -21.15
C ARG A 376 -3.49 -13.29 -22.45
N SER A 377 -4.65 -12.62 -22.38
CA SER A 377 -5.44 -12.28 -23.56
C SER A 377 -6.02 -10.85 -23.54
N LEU A 378 -6.20 -10.28 -24.74
CA LEU A 378 -6.91 -9.00 -24.94
C LEU A 378 -8.38 -9.08 -24.51
N LYS A 379 -8.97 -10.28 -24.53
CA LYS A 379 -10.34 -10.53 -24.05
C LYS A 379 -10.45 -10.30 -22.54
N ASP A 380 -9.49 -10.79 -21.76
CA ASP A 380 -9.44 -10.57 -20.30
C ASP A 380 -9.25 -9.09 -19.96
N ALA A 381 -8.44 -8.38 -20.76
CA ALA A 381 -8.23 -6.93 -20.60
C ALA A 381 -9.53 -6.15 -20.85
N TRP A 382 -10.25 -6.46 -21.92
CA TRP A 382 -11.54 -5.84 -22.22
C TRP A 382 -12.59 -6.16 -21.14
N GLU A 383 -12.65 -7.40 -20.67
CA GLU A 383 -13.58 -7.79 -19.61
C GLU A 383 -13.33 -7.02 -18.30
N ARG A 384 -12.06 -6.82 -17.91
CA ARG A 384 -11.71 -5.97 -16.75
C ARG A 384 -12.13 -4.52 -16.92
N VAL A 385 -11.94 -3.93 -18.11
CA VAL A 385 -12.42 -2.58 -18.40
C VAL A 385 -13.93 -2.52 -18.31
N ARG A 386 -14.64 -3.48 -18.92
CA ARG A 386 -16.11 -3.58 -18.88
C ARG A 386 -16.65 -3.73 -17.46
N LEU A 387 -16.03 -4.55 -16.62
CA LEU A 387 -16.40 -4.69 -15.20
C LEU A 387 -16.20 -3.39 -14.40
N ASN A 388 -15.25 -2.55 -14.83
CA ASN A 388 -15.01 -1.24 -14.24
C ASN A 388 -15.85 -0.11 -14.83
N LEU A 389 -16.56 -0.32 -15.94
CA LEU A 389 -17.51 0.64 -16.53
C LEU A 389 -18.84 0.66 -15.76
N THR A 390 -18.74 0.86 -14.44
CA THR A 390 -19.90 1.03 -13.58
C THR A 390 -19.72 2.29 -12.75
N PRO A 391 -20.79 3.06 -12.48
CA PRO A 391 -20.74 4.16 -11.53
C PRO A 391 -20.27 3.73 -10.15
N GLY A 392 -20.29 2.42 -9.84
CA GLY A 392 -19.77 1.80 -8.61
C GLY A 392 -18.24 1.64 -8.55
N SER A 393 -17.53 1.63 -9.68
CA SER A 393 -16.08 1.51 -9.72
C SER A 393 -15.38 2.80 -9.25
N PRO A 394 -14.37 2.74 -8.37
CA PRO A 394 -13.53 3.89 -8.04
C PRO A 394 -12.78 4.46 -9.26
N LEU A 395 -12.37 3.60 -10.19
CA LEU A 395 -11.62 4.01 -11.39
C LEU A 395 -12.50 4.83 -12.33
N PHE A 396 -13.72 4.36 -12.62
CA PHE A 396 -14.68 5.08 -13.47
C PHE A 396 -15.03 6.47 -12.90
N ARG A 397 -15.30 6.55 -11.59
CA ARG A 397 -15.56 7.84 -10.93
C ARG A 397 -14.39 8.80 -11.07
N HIS A 398 -13.17 8.31 -10.89
CA HIS A 398 -11.98 9.14 -11.04
C HIS A 398 -11.75 9.57 -12.49
N ALA A 399 -11.92 8.67 -13.46
CA ALA A 399 -11.82 8.97 -14.88
C ALA A 399 -12.79 10.08 -15.28
N LEU A 400 -14.07 9.97 -14.88
CA LEU A 400 -15.09 10.98 -15.15
C LEU A 400 -14.80 12.30 -14.43
N ARG A 401 -14.38 12.25 -13.16
CA ARG A 401 -14.02 13.44 -12.38
C ARG A 401 -12.84 14.18 -12.97
N LEU A 402 -11.79 13.48 -13.38
CA LEU A 402 -10.59 14.10 -13.93
C LEU A 402 -10.88 14.67 -15.32
N SER A 403 -11.60 13.95 -16.18
CA SER A 403 -11.95 14.44 -17.53
C SER A 403 -12.81 15.70 -17.47
N THR A 404 -13.82 15.73 -16.60
CA THR A 404 -14.66 16.91 -16.37
C THR A 404 -13.89 18.07 -15.73
N ALA A 405 -13.03 17.80 -14.76
CA ALA A 405 -12.17 18.83 -14.15
C ALA A 405 -11.20 19.46 -15.15
N LEU A 406 -10.60 18.65 -16.04
CA LEU A 406 -9.74 19.14 -17.12
C LEU A 406 -10.52 19.95 -18.15
N LEU A 407 -11.74 19.51 -18.50
CA LEU A 407 -12.62 20.25 -19.42
C LEU A 407 -13.00 21.62 -18.86
N VAL A 408 -13.40 21.67 -17.58
CA VAL A 408 -13.71 22.93 -16.89
C VAL A 408 -12.46 23.80 -16.77
N GLY A 409 -11.31 23.22 -16.40
CA GLY A 409 -10.04 23.96 -16.33
C GLY A 409 -9.61 24.54 -17.68
N TYR A 410 -9.85 23.83 -18.77
CA TYR A 410 -9.60 24.31 -20.12
C TYR A 410 -10.56 25.44 -20.50
N GLY A 411 -11.83 25.37 -20.09
CA GLY A 411 -12.77 26.47 -20.26
C GLY A 411 -12.37 27.73 -19.47
N VAL A 412 -11.98 27.57 -18.20
CA VAL A 412 -11.53 28.67 -17.33
C VAL A 412 -10.25 29.33 -17.86
N LEU A 413 -9.33 28.53 -18.40
CA LEU A 413 -8.12 29.02 -19.07
C LEU A 413 -8.44 30.08 -20.13
N HIS A 414 -9.39 29.79 -21.03
CA HIS A 414 -9.80 30.72 -22.09
C HIS A 414 -10.52 31.98 -21.58
N LEU A 415 -11.00 31.97 -20.33
CA LEU A 415 -11.68 33.11 -19.71
C LEU A 415 -10.73 34.02 -18.91
N VAL A 416 -9.68 33.48 -18.31
CA VAL A 416 -8.81 34.21 -17.36
C VAL A 416 -7.63 34.87 -18.08
N HIS A 417 -6.70 34.09 -18.64
CA HIS A 417 -5.58 34.59 -19.45
C HIS A 417 -5.17 33.53 -20.49
N PRO A 418 -5.54 33.69 -21.76
CA PRO A 418 -5.37 32.67 -22.81
C PRO A 418 -3.91 32.30 -23.13
N THR A 419 -2.96 33.13 -22.71
CA THR A 419 -1.56 33.05 -23.13
C THR A 419 -0.62 32.44 -22.10
N GLN A 420 -1.10 32.01 -20.91
CA GLN A 420 -0.23 31.45 -19.85
C GLN A 420 -0.86 30.36 -18.95
N GLY A 421 -2.16 30.08 -19.02
CA GLY A 421 -2.84 29.32 -17.97
C GLY A 421 -2.86 27.78 -18.10
N PHE A 422 -2.09 27.15 -19.01
CA PHE A 422 -2.06 25.68 -19.13
C PHE A 422 -1.59 24.98 -17.85
N TRP A 423 -0.93 25.70 -16.94
CA TRP A 423 -0.57 25.23 -15.62
C TRP A 423 -1.78 24.94 -14.71
N ILE A 424 -2.96 25.52 -15.00
CA ILE A 424 -4.24 25.17 -14.36
C ILE A 424 -4.52 23.67 -14.60
N LEU A 425 -4.36 23.21 -15.84
CA LEU A 425 -4.58 21.81 -16.22
C LEU A 425 -3.57 20.88 -15.54
N LEU A 426 -2.29 21.26 -15.56
CA LEU A 426 -1.24 20.47 -14.94
C LEU A 426 -1.44 20.36 -13.42
N THR A 427 -1.81 21.46 -12.78
CA THR A 427 -2.12 21.48 -11.35
C THR A 427 -3.34 20.62 -11.05
N THR A 428 -4.38 20.72 -11.87
CA THR A 428 -5.60 19.90 -11.73
C THR A 428 -5.25 18.41 -11.81
N LEU A 429 -4.40 18.01 -12.75
CA LEU A 429 -3.98 16.62 -12.91
C LEU A 429 -3.16 16.10 -11.71
N PHE A 430 -2.28 16.92 -11.13
CA PHE A 430 -1.50 16.51 -9.95
C PHE A 430 -2.30 16.48 -8.64
N VAL A 431 -3.26 17.40 -8.49
CA VAL A 431 -4.05 17.58 -7.26
C VAL A 431 -5.25 16.65 -7.23
N CYS A 432 -5.95 16.45 -8.35
CA CYS A 432 -7.14 15.61 -8.42
C CYS A 432 -6.76 14.13 -8.26
N ARG A 433 -7.01 13.58 -7.08
CA ARG A 433 -6.77 12.16 -6.74
C ARG A 433 -8.10 11.39 -6.65
N PRO A 434 -8.06 10.04 -6.68
CA PRO A 434 -9.26 9.21 -6.61
C PRO A 434 -10.10 9.42 -5.33
N ASN A 435 -9.44 9.66 -4.20
CA ASN A 435 -10.10 9.84 -2.90
C ASN A 435 -9.99 11.27 -2.35
N PHE A 436 -10.96 11.68 -1.53
CA PHE A 436 -11.06 13.03 -0.98
C PHE A 436 -9.84 13.42 -0.13
N GLY A 437 -9.42 12.52 0.78
CA GLY A 437 -8.29 12.76 1.68
C GLY A 437 -6.99 13.05 0.95
N ALA A 438 -6.67 12.28 -0.10
CA ALA A 438 -5.51 12.51 -0.94
C ALA A 438 -5.64 13.81 -1.74
N THR A 439 -6.78 14.11 -2.34
CA THR A 439 -6.97 15.38 -3.07
C THR A 439 -6.76 16.58 -2.14
N ARG A 440 -7.34 16.57 -0.94
CA ARG A 440 -7.15 17.65 0.05
C ARG A 440 -5.68 17.79 0.46
N ARG A 441 -5.00 16.66 0.72
CA ARG A 441 -3.58 16.66 1.08
C ARG A 441 -2.72 17.23 -0.05
N PHE A 442 -2.92 16.75 -1.27
CA PHE A 442 -2.16 17.20 -2.44
C PHE A 442 -2.46 18.66 -2.76
N LEU A 443 -3.71 19.10 -2.62
CA LEU A 443 -4.12 20.50 -2.77
C LEU A 443 -3.29 21.41 -1.85
N TYR A 444 -3.31 21.12 -0.55
CA TYR A 444 -2.55 21.91 0.43
C TYR A 444 -1.06 21.87 0.14
N GLN A 445 -0.50 20.69 -0.09
CA GLN A 445 0.93 20.53 -0.35
C GLN A 445 1.38 21.19 -1.65
N ARG A 446 0.52 21.23 -2.68
CA ARG A 446 0.77 21.90 -3.95
C ARG A 446 0.79 23.42 -3.78
N ILE A 447 -0.18 24.00 -3.07
CA ILE A 447 -0.22 25.45 -2.82
C ILE A 447 1.01 25.89 -2.02
N VAL A 448 1.26 25.26 -0.87
CA VAL A 448 2.41 25.60 -0.01
C VAL A 448 3.73 25.37 -0.74
N GLY A 449 3.86 24.25 -1.46
CA GLY A 449 5.06 23.96 -2.23
C GLY A 449 5.31 24.94 -3.36
N THR A 450 4.27 25.34 -4.11
CA THR A 450 4.41 26.35 -5.17
C THR A 450 4.85 27.69 -4.58
N VAL A 451 4.22 28.17 -3.50
CA VAL A 451 4.61 29.44 -2.86
C VAL A 451 6.09 29.41 -2.43
N LEU A 452 6.52 28.34 -1.75
CA LEU A 452 7.93 28.19 -1.37
C LEU A 452 8.87 28.12 -2.58
N GLY A 453 8.47 27.41 -3.63
CA GLY A 453 9.25 27.29 -4.87
C GLY A 453 9.34 28.58 -5.67
N LEU A 454 8.29 29.40 -5.67
CA LEU A 454 8.28 30.73 -6.28
C LEU A 454 9.20 31.70 -5.52
N VAL A 455 9.12 31.73 -4.18
CA VAL A 455 10.01 32.55 -3.35
C VAL A 455 11.47 32.13 -3.53
N ALA A 456 11.76 30.82 -3.45
CA ALA A 456 13.11 30.30 -3.65
C ALA A 456 13.60 30.53 -5.08
N GLY A 457 12.75 30.31 -6.09
CA GLY A 457 13.07 30.52 -7.49
C GLY A 457 13.37 31.99 -7.78
N TRP A 458 12.51 32.91 -7.33
CA TRP A 458 12.72 34.36 -7.43
C TRP A 458 14.05 34.79 -6.80
N ALA A 459 14.34 34.32 -5.59
CA ALA A 459 15.61 34.64 -4.93
C ALA A 459 16.80 34.09 -5.73
N LEU A 460 16.75 32.83 -6.15
CA LEU A 460 17.86 32.19 -6.87
C LEU A 460 18.13 32.81 -8.24
N ILE A 461 17.11 33.11 -9.04
CA ILE A 461 17.30 33.75 -10.35
C ILE A 461 17.77 35.22 -10.20
N SER A 462 17.38 35.90 -9.12
CA SER A 462 17.83 37.28 -8.84
C SER A 462 19.28 37.33 -8.33
N LEU A 463 19.69 36.35 -7.52
CA LEU A 463 21.05 36.28 -6.97
C LEU A 463 22.07 35.73 -7.99
N PHE A 464 21.66 34.79 -8.84
CA PHE A 464 22.53 34.10 -9.79
C PHE A 464 22.09 34.37 -11.22
N THR A 465 22.58 35.46 -11.79
CA THR A 465 22.29 35.88 -13.17
C THR A 465 23.08 35.09 -14.23
N ASP A 466 24.17 34.43 -13.82
CA ASP A 466 25.01 33.62 -14.71
C ASP A 466 24.23 32.40 -15.28
N PRO A 467 24.14 32.22 -16.61
CA PRO A 467 23.43 31.09 -17.24
C PRO A 467 23.92 29.72 -16.80
N LEU A 468 25.22 29.56 -16.51
CA LEU A 468 25.77 28.30 -15.96
C LEU A 468 25.18 27.99 -14.59
N MET A 469 25.16 28.97 -13.69
CA MET A 469 24.58 28.81 -12.36
C MET A 469 23.09 28.47 -12.46
N GLN A 470 22.33 29.12 -13.35
CA GLN A 470 20.91 28.81 -13.57
C GLN A 470 20.70 27.39 -14.08
N SER A 471 21.56 26.92 -14.98
CA SER A 471 21.57 25.52 -15.45
C SER A 471 21.82 24.52 -14.31
N LEU A 472 22.81 24.79 -13.45
CA LEU A 472 23.11 23.96 -12.28
C LEU A 472 21.97 23.96 -11.27
N ILE A 473 21.35 25.12 -11.01
CA ILE A 473 20.18 25.26 -10.15
C ILE A 473 19.02 24.42 -10.70
N ALA A 474 18.76 24.49 -12.00
CA ALA A 474 17.72 23.69 -12.64
C ALA A 474 17.98 22.18 -12.47
N ILE A 475 19.20 21.70 -12.76
CA ILE A 475 19.57 20.29 -12.59
C ILE A 475 19.40 19.86 -11.12
N ALA A 476 19.93 20.64 -10.18
CA ALA A 476 19.83 20.34 -8.75
C ALA A 476 18.38 20.28 -8.27
N ALA A 477 17.56 21.26 -8.68
CA ALA A 477 16.13 21.30 -8.36
C ALA A 477 15.38 20.08 -8.96
N GLY A 478 15.73 19.65 -10.17
CA GLY A 478 15.19 18.44 -10.79
C GLY A 478 15.51 17.18 -10.00
N VAL A 479 16.75 17.05 -9.52
CA VAL A 479 17.17 15.94 -8.65
C VAL A 479 16.41 15.96 -7.31
N VAL A 480 16.27 17.13 -6.69
CA VAL A 480 15.54 17.31 -5.43
C VAL A 480 14.05 16.96 -5.58
N PHE A 481 13.43 17.34 -6.71
CA PHE A 481 12.04 16.98 -7.05
C PHE A 481 11.85 15.46 -7.01
N PHE A 482 12.63 14.73 -7.81
CA PHE A 482 12.50 13.28 -7.92
C PHE A 482 12.90 12.54 -6.64
N ALA A 483 13.87 13.05 -5.87
CA ALA A 483 14.24 12.49 -4.57
C ALA A 483 13.12 12.58 -3.52
N ASN A 484 12.25 13.59 -3.63
CA ASN A 484 11.26 13.91 -2.60
C ASN A 484 9.80 13.68 -2.99
N ARG A 485 9.48 13.46 -4.27
CA ARG A 485 8.10 13.38 -4.78
C ARG A 485 7.16 12.44 -4.02
N GLU A 486 7.66 11.32 -3.49
CA GLU A 486 6.84 10.33 -2.78
C GLU A 486 6.68 10.59 -1.27
N LYS A 487 7.69 11.18 -0.63
CA LYS A 487 7.71 11.37 0.84
C LYS A 487 7.37 12.80 1.25
N HIS A 488 7.96 13.78 0.58
CA HIS A 488 7.87 15.19 0.92
C HIS A 488 7.42 15.98 -0.31
N TYR A 489 6.14 15.83 -0.66
CA TYR A 489 5.58 16.44 -1.87
C TYR A 489 5.64 17.98 -1.89
N VAL A 490 5.66 18.63 -0.71
CA VAL A 490 5.88 20.09 -0.59
C VAL A 490 7.27 20.47 -1.14
N ILE A 491 8.32 19.78 -0.68
CA ILE A 491 9.70 20.00 -1.13
C ILE A 491 9.81 19.70 -2.63
N ALA A 492 9.17 18.63 -3.09
CA ALA A 492 9.16 18.29 -4.50
C ALA A 492 8.49 19.39 -5.34
N THR A 493 7.33 19.88 -4.90
CA THR A 493 6.61 20.95 -5.61
C THR A 493 7.41 22.26 -5.61
N ALA A 494 8.07 22.60 -4.51
CA ALA A 494 8.97 23.75 -4.47
C ALA A 494 10.10 23.60 -5.49
N ALA A 495 10.77 22.44 -5.50
CA ALA A 495 11.89 22.15 -6.39
C ALA A 495 11.49 22.16 -7.87
N ILE A 496 10.35 21.57 -8.26
CA ILE A 496 9.93 21.62 -9.67
C ILE A 496 9.56 23.05 -10.12
N THR A 497 8.96 23.85 -9.23
CA THR A 497 8.67 25.26 -9.53
C THR A 497 9.96 26.07 -9.67
N THR A 498 10.95 25.83 -8.82
CA THR A 498 12.29 26.44 -8.95
C THR A 498 13.00 25.99 -10.24
N LEU A 499 12.92 24.71 -10.60
CA LEU A 499 13.46 24.18 -11.86
C LEU A 499 12.86 24.93 -13.05
N VAL A 500 11.53 25.07 -13.08
CA VAL A 500 10.84 25.76 -14.18
C VAL A 500 11.25 27.23 -14.24
N LEU A 501 11.26 27.95 -13.12
CA LEU A 501 11.70 29.36 -13.11
C LEU A 501 13.14 29.53 -13.60
N ALA A 502 14.07 28.68 -13.13
CA ALA A 502 15.46 28.73 -13.56
C ALA A 502 15.64 28.37 -15.04
N SER A 503 14.82 27.47 -15.59
CA SER A 503 14.85 27.12 -17.01
C SER A 503 14.26 28.23 -17.89
N PHE A 504 13.15 28.85 -17.49
CA PHE A 504 12.51 29.93 -18.27
C PHE A 504 13.28 31.25 -18.20
N ASN A 505 13.93 31.55 -17.06
CA ASN A 505 14.74 32.76 -16.93
C ASN A 505 15.93 32.81 -17.92
N GLN A 506 16.45 31.64 -18.32
CA GLN A 506 17.52 31.56 -19.32
C GLN A 506 17.06 31.97 -20.74
N VAL A 507 15.75 32.00 -20.99
CA VAL A 507 15.16 32.40 -22.27
C VAL A 507 14.51 33.79 -22.19
N GLY A 508 14.52 34.43 -21.00
CA GLY A 508 14.04 35.80 -20.77
C GLY A 508 12.73 35.92 -19.98
N ASP A 509 11.97 34.83 -19.79
CA ASP A 509 10.59 34.88 -19.29
C ASP A 509 10.44 34.49 -17.80
N GLY A 510 11.53 34.49 -17.04
CA GLY A 510 11.56 33.93 -15.67
C GLY A 510 10.68 34.67 -14.66
N PHE A 511 10.71 36.00 -14.66
CA PHE A 511 9.96 36.83 -13.71
C PHE A 511 8.47 36.90 -14.04
N ASP A 512 8.13 36.93 -15.33
CA ASP A 512 6.75 37.03 -15.81
C ASP A 512 5.93 35.78 -15.48
N LEU A 513 6.58 34.65 -15.22
CA LEU A 513 5.91 33.40 -14.85
C LEU A 513 5.47 33.35 -13.38
N ILE A 514 5.98 34.21 -12.49
CA ILE A 514 5.80 34.06 -11.04
C ILE A 514 4.33 34.24 -10.62
N LEU A 515 3.71 35.36 -10.99
CA LEU A 515 2.32 35.69 -10.61
C LEU A 515 1.30 34.76 -11.30
N PRO A 516 1.36 34.54 -12.63
CA PRO A 516 0.50 33.57 -13.33
C PRO A 516 0.58 32.18 -12.68
N ARG A 517 1.78 31.72 -12.34
CA ARG A 517 1.96 30.41 -11.72
C ARG A 517 1.25 30.27 -10.36
N LEU A 518 1.25 31.33 -9.56
CA LEU A 518 0.52 31.34 -8.30
C LEU A 518 -1.00 31.24 -8.55
N ILE A 519 -1.52 32.08 -9.44
CA ILE A 519 -2.95 32.13 -9.79
C ILE A 519 -3.39 30.78 -10.38
N ASP A 520 -2.67 30.25 -11.35
CA ASP A 520 -2.96 28.96 -11.99
C ASP A 520 -3.00 27.81 -11.00
N THR A 521 -2.08 27.84 -10.02
CA THR A 521 -2.05 26.83 -8.96
C THR A 521 -3.28 26.92 -8.08
N LEU A 522 -3.73 28.13 -7.72
CA LEU A 522 -4.93 28.34 -6.90
C LEU A 522 -6.20 27.92 -7.65
N ILE A 523 -6.32 28.28 -8.93
CA ILE A 523 -7.47 27.90 -9.77
C ILE A 523 -7.51 26.39 -9.96
N GLY A 524 -6.40 25.75 -10.35
CA GLY A 524 -6.34 24.30 -10.54
C GLY A 524 -6.60 23.51 -9.24
N ALA A 525 -6.13 24.04 -8.11
CA ALA A 525 -6.45 23.53 -6.78
C ALA A 525 -7.95 23.64 -6.46
N LEU A 526 -8.57 24.79 -6.73
CA LEU A 526 -9.99 25.03 -6.52
C LEU A 526 -10.85 24.09 -7.37
N ILE A 527 -10.57 23.98 -8.67
CA ILE A 527 -11.27 23.08 -9.59
C ILE A 527 -11.18 21.63 -9.10
N SER A 528 -9.98 21.18 -8.68
CA SER A 528 -9.79 19.83 -8.15
C SER A 528 -10.59 19.58 -6.87
N GLY A 529 -10.61 20.56 -5.97
CA GLY A 529 -11.39 20.50 -4.73
C GLY A 529 -12.89 20.40 -5.00
N LEU A 530 -13.42 21.26 -5.88
CA LEU A 530 -14.81 21.26 -6.29
C LEU A 530 -15.18 19.96 -7.03
N ALA A 531 -14.34 19.47 -7.93
CA ALA A 531 -14.57 18.24 -8.66
C ALA A 531 -14.69 17.02 -7.73
N VAL A 532 -13.84 16.94 -6.69
CA VAL A 532 -13.92 15.85 -5.70
C VAL A 532 -15.19 15.91 -4.85
N PHE A 533 -15.74 17.10 -4.64
CA PHE A 533 -16.95 17.32 -3.85
C PHE A 533 -18.24 17.14 -4.66
N LEU A 534 -18.28 17.64 -5.90
CA LEU A 534 -19.48 17.71 -6.74
C LEU A 534 -19.63 16.49 -7.68
N ILE A 535 -18.52 15.94 -8.19
CA ILE A 535 -18.55 14.95 -9.27
C ILE A 535 -18.41 13.54 -8.70
N LEU A 536 -19.55 12.86 -8.57
CA LEU A 536 -19.67 11.50 -8.03
C LEU A 536 -18.86 11.31 -6.74
N PRO A 537 -19.18 12.03 -5.65
CA PRO A 537 -18.45 11.91 -4.40
C PRO A 537 -18.53 10.47 -3.86
N ASP A 538 -17.38 9.92 -3.50
CA ASP A 538 -17.25 8.54 -3.00
C ASP A 538 -16.88 8.54 -1.52
N TRP A 539 -17.85 8.92 -0.69
CA TRP A 539 -17.72 8.91 0.76
C TRP A 539 -17.48 7.47 1.24
N GLN A 540 -16.31 7.22 1.82
CA GLN A 540 -15.88 5.88 2.23
C GLN A 540 -16.85 5.29 3.27
N GLY A 541 -17.44 6.13 4.12
CA GLY A 541 -18.49 5.72 5.07
C GLY A 541 -19.69 5.04 4.41
N ARG A 542 -20.07 5.42 3.18
CA ARG A 542 -21.18 4.76 2.47
C ARG A 542 -20.86 3.32 2.11
N ARG A 543 -19.59 2.96 1.90
CA ARG A 543 -19.15 1.59 1.55
C ARG A 543 -18.68 0.77 2.74
N LEU A 544 -18.54 1.38 3.92
CA LEU A 544 -17.99 0.73 5.10
C LEU A 544 -18.68 -0.61 5.40
N HIS A 545 -20.02 -0.64 5.40
CA HIS A 545 -20.80 -1.89 5.54
C HIS A 545 -20.42 -2.99 4.54
N LYS A 546 -20.19 -2.67 3.25
CA LYS A 546 -19.79 -3.65 2.23
C LYS A 546 -18.37 -4.17 2.45
N VAL A 547 -17.46 -3.28 2.85
CA VAL A 547 -16.06 -3.66 3.11
C VAL A 547 -15.96 -4.48 4.39
N ALA A 548 -16.71 -4.11 5.43
CA ALA A 548 -16.86 -4.87 6.67
C ALA A 548 -17.47 -6.25 6.42
N ALA A 549 -18.56 -6.33 5.63
CA ALA A 549 -19.15 -7.60 5.20
C ALA A 549 -18.15 -8.47 4.43
N ALA A 550 -17.39 -7.87 3.49
CA ALA A 550 -16.37 -8.60 2.75
C ALA A 550 -15.23 -9.11 3.67
N ALA A 551 -14.81 -8.33 4.67
CA ALA A 551 -13.82 -8.76 5.65
C ALA A 551 -14.31 -9.98 6.46
N LEU A 552 -15.57 -9.95 6.88
CA LEU A 552 -16.17 -11.06 7.61
C LEU A 552 -16.34 -12.30 6.72
N ALA A 553 -16.91 -12.16 5.52
CA ALA A 553 -17.10 -13.28 4.58
C ALA A 553 -15.77 -13.96 4.19
N ASN A 554 -14.70 -13.19 3.97
CA ASN A 554 -13.38 -13.78 3.68
C ASN A 554 -12.77 -14.46 4.91
N SER A 555 -13.02 -13.94 6.12
CA SER A 555 -12.61 -14.61 7.37
C SER A 555 -13.37 -15.92 7.56
N THR A 556 -14.66 -15.96 7.25
CA THR A 556 -15.46 -17.19 7.27
C THR A 556 -14.99 -18.23 6.25
N ALA A 557 -14.68 -17.80 5.01
CA ALA A 557 -14.11 -18.67 4.00
C ALA A 557 -12.78 -19.28 4.46
N TYR A 558 -11.96 -18.50 5.17
CA TYR A 558 -10.73 -19.00 5.79
C TYR A 558 -11.00 -20.01 6.91
N LEU A 559 -11.99 -19.76 7.78
CA LEU A 559 -12.41 -20.72 8.81
C LEU A 559 -12.84 -22.06 8.21
N ARG A 560 -13.67 -22.06 7.15
CA ARG A 560 -14.11 -23.30 6.49
C ARG A 560 -12.94 -24.12 5.96
N GLU A 561 -11.97 -23.46 5.35
CA GLU A 561 -10.79 -24.12 4.80
C GLU A 561 -9.86 -24.64 5.91
N ILE A 562 -9.76 -23.94 7.04
CA ILE A 562 -9.07 -24.47 8.23
C ILE A 562 -9.76 -25.74 8.73
N ILE A 563 -11.09 -25.73 8.89
CA ILE A 563 -11.86 -26.90 9.35
C ILE A 563 -11.70 -28.06 8.35
N HIS A 564 -11.75 -27.79 7.05
CA HIS A 564 -11.55 -28.81 6.02
C HIS A 564 -10.21 -29.53 6.18
N GLN A 565 -9.11 -28.80 6.46
CA GLN A 565 -7.80 -29.41 6.68
C GLN A 565 -7.67 -30.21 7.99
N TYR A 566 -8.45 -29.86 9.02
CA TYR A 566 -8.54 -30.70 10.21
C TYR A 566 -9.27 -32.03 9.93
N GLU A 567 -10.20 -32.05 8.97
CA GLU A 567 -10.94 -33.26 8.57
C GLU A 567 -10.19 -34.14 7.56
N SER A 568 -9.57 -33.54 6.53
CA SER A 568 -8.91 -34.25 5.43
C SER A 568 -7.39 -34.44 5.64
N GLY A 569 -6.84 -33.88 6.71
CA GLY A 569 -5.42 -33.83 6.99
C GLY A 569 -4.74 -32.61 6.35
N LYS A 570 -3.63 -32.17 6.94
CA LYS A 570 -2.92 -30.97 6.49
C LYS A 570 -2.40 -31.15 5.06
N GLN A 571 -3.00 -30.40 4.14
CA GLN A 571 -2.51 -30.21 2.78
C GLN A 571 -2.35 -28.70 2.57
N ASP A 572 -1.14 -28.20 2.32
CA ASP A 572 -0.92 -26.77 2.03
C ASP A 572 -1.32 -26.43 0.59
N ASP A 573 -2.57 -26.75 0.27
CA ASP A 573 -3.18 -26.65 -1.04
C ASP A 573 -3.43 -25.19 -1.46
N LEU A 574 -3.90 -25.02 -2.69
CA LEU A 574 -4.15 -23.70 -3.24
C LEU A 574 -5.33 -23.00 -2.54
N ALA A 575 -6.37 -23.75 -2.17
CA ALA A 575 -7.59 -23.19 -1.61
C ALA A 575 -7.28 -22.48 -0.27
N TYR A 576 -6.53 -23.14 0.62
CA TYR A 576 -6.09 -22.57 1.89
C TYR A 576 -5.26 -21.31 1.74
N ARG A 577 -4.23 -21.35 0.88
CA ARG A 577 -3.37 -20.17 0.68
C ARG A 577 -4.15 -18.98 0.13
N LEU A 578 -5.13 -19.22 -0.74
CA LEU A 578 -6.02 -18.18 -1.28
C LEU A 578 -6.96 -17.63 -0.21
N ALA A 579 -7.65 -18.49 0.54
CA ALA A 579 -8.57 -18.09 1.60
C ALA A 579 -7.86 -17.24 2.66
N ARG A 580 -6.70 -17.72 3.16
CA ARG A 580 -5.83 -16.99 4.10
C ARG A 580 -5.45 -15.61 3.57
N ARG A 581 -4.95 -15.55 2.33
CA ARG A 581 -4.53 -14.29 1.70
C ARG A 581 -5.71 -13.33 1.56
N ASN A 582 -6.87 -13.82 1.12
CA ASN A 582 -8.04 -13.00 0.90
C ASN A 582 -8.59 -12.43 2.22
N ALA A 583 -8.57 -13.22 3.31
CA ALA A 583 -8.93 -12.75 4.65
C ALA A 583 -8.03 -11.60 5.14
N HIS A 584 -6.70 -11.78 5.09
CA HIS A 584 -5.76 -10.70 5.46
C HIS A 584 -5.83 -9.48 4.54
N ASN A 585 -6.06 -9.67 3.23
CA ASN A 585 -6.25 -8.57 2.30
C ASN A 585 -7.55 -7.78 2.60
N ALA A 586 -8.63 -8.47 2.96
CA ALA A 586 -9.90 -7.84 3.29
C ALA A 586 -9.82 -7.05 4.61
N ASP A 587 -9.13 -7.59 5.63
CA ASP A 587 -8.82 -6.88 6.88
C ASP A 587 -7.96 -5.62 6.63
N ALA A 588 -6.91 -5.75 5.81
CA ALA A 588 -6.08 -4.62 5.40
C ALA A 588 -6.87 -3.55 4.62
N ALA A 589 -7.79 -3.97 3.75
CA ALA A 589 -8.67 -3.07 3.02
C ALA A 589 -9.62 -2.31 3.96
N LEU A 590 -10.21 -3.00 4.94
CA LEU A 590 -11.06 -2.39 5.98
C LEU A 590 -10.29 -1.34 6.78
N SER A 591 -9.09 -1.67 7.27
CA SER A 591 -8.22 -0.72 7.98
C SER A 591 -7.86 0.50 7.13
N THR A 592 -7.64 0.30 5.83
CA THR A 592 -7.32 1.38 4.89
C THR A 592 -8.51 2.32 4.67
N VAL A 593 -9.70 1.76 4.47
CA VAL A 593 -10.96 2.51 4.31
C VAL A 593 -11.23 3.38 5.55
N LEU A 594 -11.10 2.82 6.75
CA LEU A 594 -11.27 3.55 8.01
C LEU A 594 -10.23 4.66 8.21
N SER A 595 -8.97 4.38 7.86
CA SER A 595 -7.90 5.38 7.95
C SER A 595 -8.12 6.55 6.98
N ASN A 596 -8.67 6.28 5.79
CA ASN A 596 -9.04 7.32 4.83
C ASN A 596 -10.29 8.10 5.27
N MET A 597 -11.26 7.43 5.90
CA MET A 597 -12.48 8.04 6.42
C MET A 597 -12.22 9.10 7.48
N LEU A 598 -11.19 8.92 8.33
CA LEU A 598 -10.75 9.95 9.30
C LEU A 598 -10.34 11.29 8.65
N GLN A 599 -10.05 11.29 7.35
CA GLN A 599 -9.69 12.49 6.59
C GLN A 599 -10.90 13.19 5.95
N GLU A 600 -12.09 12.58 5.97
CA GLU A 600 -13.34 13.13 5.41
C GLU A 600 -13.93 14.27 6.30
N PRO A 601 -14.76 15.17 5.74
CA PRO A 601 -15.39 16.27 6.48
C PRO A 601 -16.42 15.80 7.52
N GLY A 602 -16.68 16.68 8.51
CA GLY A 602 -17.17 16.35 9.86
C GLY A 602 -18.42 15.47 10.01
N HIS A 603 -19.33 15.44 9.03
CA HIS A 603 -20.53 14.60 9.10
C HIS A 603 -20.22 13.10 8.99
N TYR A 604 -19.09 12.72 8.37
CA TYR A 604 -18.65 11.32 8.20
C TYR A 604 -17.52 10.92 9.18
N ARG A 605 -17.09 11.83 10.07
CA ARG A 605 -15.76 11.76 10.70
C ARG A 605 -15.70 11.09 12.08
N LYS A 606 -16.71 11.24 12.94
CA LYS A 606 -16.60 10.82 14.35
C LYS A 606 -17.37 9.54 14.65
N LYS A 607 -18.71 9.57 14.60
CA LYS A 607 -19.53 8.43 15.04
C LYS A 607 -19.36 7.18 14.16
N ASP A 608 -19.46 7.34 12.83
CA ASP A 608 -19.29 6.22 11.89
C ASP A 608 -17.86 5.64 11.89
N ALA A 609 -16.86 6.49 12.15
CA ALA A 609 -15.46 6.05 12.22
C ALA A 609 -15.20 5.26 13.51
N ASP A 610 -15.72 5.71 14.66
CA ASP A 610 -15.56 5.04 15.95
C ASP A 610 -16.22 3.65 15.95
N GLU A 611 -17.45 3.53 15.46
CA GLU A 611 -18.12 2.22 15.31
C GLU A 611 -17.42 1.33 14.27
N GLY A 612 -16.89 1.94 13.20
CA GLY A 612 -16.03 1.27 12.25
C GLY A 612 -14.74 0.71 12.87
N PHE A 613 -14.08 1.46 13.75
CA PHE A 613 -12.89 0.98 14.47
C PHE A 613 -13.23 -0.15 15.44
N ARG A 614 -14.39 -0.11 16.11
CA ARG A 614 -14.87 -1.22 16.94
C ARG A 614 -15.06 -2.50 16.12
N PHE A 615 -15.71 -2.38 14.96
CA PHE A 615 -15.84 -3.51 14.04
C PHE A 615 -14.48 -4.01 13.55
N LEU A 616 -13.55 -3.11 13.19
CA LEU A 616 -12.18 -3.47 12.79
C LEU A 616 -11.46 -4.24 13.90
N VAL A 617 -11.54 -3.79 15.14
CA VAL A 617 -10.90 -4.48 16.27
C VAL A 617 -11.50 -5.87 16.45
N ALA A 618 -12.82 -6.02 16.41
CA ALA A 618 -13.49 -7.32 16.52
C ALA A 618 -13.14 -8.26 15.35
N SER A 619 -13.17 -7.76 14.12
CA SER A 619 -12.81 -8.51 12.90
C SER A 619 -11.33 -8.91 12.88
N HIS A 620 -10.43 -8.01 13.28
CA HIS A 620 -9.00 -8.28 13.37
C HIS A 620 -8.70 -9.30 14.47
N THR A 621 -9.42 -9.23 15.59
CA THR A 621 -9.32 -10.21 16.69
C THR A 621 -9.81 -11.58 16.23
N LEU A 622 -10.94 -11.66 15.54
CA LEU A 622 -11.43 -12.89 14.89
C LEU A 622 -10.35 -13.47 13.97
N LEU A 623 -9.79 -12.66 13.06
CA LEU A 623 -8.73 -13.09 12.15
C LEU A 623 -7.50 -13.60 12.90
N GLY A 624 -7.15 -12.98 14.03
CA GLY A 624 -6.09 -13.44 14.91
C GLY A 624 -6.36 -14.83 15.52
N TYR A 625 -7.59 -15.14 15.94
CA TYR A 625 -7.97 -16.48 16.38
C TYR A 625 -7.97 -17.50 15.23
N LEU A 626 -8.38 -17.07 14.02
CA LEU A 626 -8.30 -17.92 12.83
C LEU A 626 -6.85 -18.24 12.44
N SER A 627 -5.93 -17.27 12.49
CA SER A 627 -4.50 -17.51 12.28
C SER A 627 -3.91 -18.46 13.33
N ALA A 628 -4.36 -18.35 14.59
CA ALA A 628 -3.98 -19.28 15.66
C ALA A 628 -4.43 -20.71 15.35
N LEU A 629 -5.73 -20.88 15.04
CA LEU A 629 -6.30 -22.16 14.67
C LEU A 629 -5.62 -22.75 13.42
N GLY A 630 -5.31 -21.90 12.43
CA GLY A 630 -4.57 -22.27 11.23
C GLY A 630 -3.15 -22.74 11.51
N ALA A 631 -2.42 -22.11 12.42
CA ALA A 631 -1.04 -22.47 12.75
C ALA A 631 -0.90 -23.88 13.37
N HIS A 632 -1.96 -24.41 13.99
CA HIS A 632 -2.00 -25.70 14.68
C HIS A 632 -2.62 -26.86 13.86
N ARG A 633 -3.00 -26.62 12.60
CA ARG A 633 -3.75 -27.58 11.75
C ARG A 633 -3.06 -28.91 11.39
N GLY A 634 -1.80 -29.10 11.77
CA GLY A 634 -1.00 -30.27 11.36
C GLY A 634 -0.68 -31.25 12.48
N SER A 635 -1.21 -31.04 13.68
CA SER A 635 -0.77 -31.77 14.87
C SER A 635 -1.75 -32.87 15.33
N VAL A 636 -2.99 -32.89 14.82
CA VAL A 636 -4.05 -33.82 15.24
C VAL A 636 -4.43 -34.78 14.11
N SER A 637 -4.53 -36.08 14.43
CA SER A 637 -5.15 -37.09 13.57
C SER A 637 -6.67 -37.06 13.75
N ALA A 638 -7.44 -36.94 12.66
CA ALA A 638 -8.90 -36.87 12.71
C ALA A 638 -9.51 -38.09 13.43
N SER A 639 -10.23 -37.85 14.52
CA SER A 639 -10.98 -38.88 15.26
C SER A 639 -12.47 -38.78 14.97
N ALA A 640 -13.18 -39.91 14.98
CA ALA A 640 -14.65 -39.94 14.87
C ALA A 640 -15.34 -39.11 15.98
N GLN A 641 -14.66 -38.88 17.10
CA GLN A 641 -15.14 -38.07 18.22
C GLN A 641 -15.13 -36.55 17.93
N ASP A 642 -14.48 -36.09 16.85
CA ASP A 642 -14.39 -34.66 16.51
C ASP A 642 -15.46 -34.20 15.51
N ALA A 643 -16.32 -35.12 15.04
CA ALA A 643 -17.38 -34.81 14.08
C ALA A 643 -18.38 -33.78 14.63
N GLU A 644 -18.76 -33.87 15.91
CA GLU A 644 -19.64 -32.90 16.58
C GLU A 644 -18.95 -31.52 16.70
N LEU A 645 -17.65 -31.50 16.99
CA LEU A 645 -16.84 -30.29 17.09
C LEU A 645 -16.73 -29.56 15.75
N TYR A 646 -16.41 -30.29 14.67
CA TYR A 646 -16.30 -29.72 13.33
C TYR A 646 -17.66 -29.32 12.76
N ALA A 647 -18.74 -30.04 13.10
CA ALA A 647 -20.11 -29.63 12.79
C ALA A 647 -20.46 -28.29 13.45
N ALA A 648 -20.18 -28.13 14.76
CA ALA A 648 -20.38 -26.87 15.46
C ALA A 648 -19.53 -25.73 14.87
N ALA A 649 -18.29 -26.01 14.48
CA ALA A 649 -17.42 -25.04 13.81
C ALA A 649 -17.97 -24.60 12.43
N ARG A 650 -18.58 -25.52 11.67
CA ARG A 650 -19.31 -25.18 10.43
C ARG A 650 -20.53 -24.31 10.70
N THR A 651 -21.33 -24.66 11.70
CA THR A 651 -22.48 -23.83 12.10
C THR A 651 -22.04 -22.42 12.49
N LEU A 652 -20.94 -22.28 13.23
CA LEU A 652 -20.34 -20.98 13.55
C LEU A 652 -19.94 -20.20 12.28
N ALA A 653 -19.33 -20.85 11.31
CA ALA A 653 -19.01 -20.25 10.02
C ALA A 653 -20.28 -19.76 9.30
N ASP A 654 -21.34 -20.57 9.25
CA ASP A 654 -22.61 -20.19 8.61
C ASP A 654 -23.28 -18.98 9.29
N ARG A 655 -23.13 -18.83 10.61
CA ARG A 655 -23.60 -17.63 11.33
C ARG A 655 -22.81 -16.38 10.97
N PHE A 656 -21.49 -16.47 10.82
CA PHE A 656 -20.70 -15.32 10.34
C PHE A 656 -21.03 -14.95 8.89
N ASP A 657 -21.29 -15.92 8.02
CA ASP A 657 -21.72 -15.66 6.65
C ASP A 657 -23.11 -15.01 6.59
N ALA A 658 -24.05 -15.48 7.40
CA ALA A 658 -25.35 -14.84 7.52
C ALA A 658 -25.21 -13.39 8.01
N LEU A 659 -24.36 -13.14 9.01
CA LEU A 659 -24.06 -11.79 9.48
C LEU A 659 -23.43 -10.92 8.37
N ALA A 660 -22.48 -11.47 7.62
CA ALA A 660 -21.84 -10.77 6.50
C ALA A 660 -22.84 -10.42 5.38
N ALA A 661 -23.71 -11.36 5.01
CA ALA A 661 -24.73 -11.15 3.98
C ALA A 661 -25.73 -10.05 4.39
N ARG A 662 -26.23 -10.08 5.64
CA ARG A 662 -27.15 -9.08 6.16
C ARG A 662 -26.50 -7.71 6.33
N LEU A 663 -25.23 -7.66 6.75
CA LEU A 663 -24.44 -6.44 6.80
C LEU A 663 -24.24 -5.83 5.40
N ALA A 664 -24.02 -6.65 4.37
CA ALA A 664 -23.94 -6.20 2.99
C ALA A 664 -25.28 -5.66 2.47
N ALA A 665 -26.40 -6.27 2.87
CA ALA A 665 -27.76 -5.85 2.54
C ALA A 665 -28.29 -4.67 3.39
N ARG A 666 -27.58 -4.28 4.47
CA ARG A 666 -28.03 -3.31 5.48
C ARG A 666 -29.30 -3.72 6.21
N GLU A 667 -29.46 -5.01 6.46
CA GLU A 667 -30.55 -5.55 7.25
C GLU A 667 -30.10 -5.79 8.69
N MET A 668 -31.00 -5.56 9.65
CA MET A 668 -30.70 -5.80 11.06
C MET A 668 -30.48 -7.30 11.31
N PRO A 669 -29.26 -7.74 11.69
CA PRO A 669 -28.98 -9.16 11.90
C PRO A 669 -29.82 -9.71 13.07
N PRO A 670 -30.08 -11.04 13.11
CA PRO A 670 -30.82 -11.64 14.23
C PRO A 670 -29.93 -11.73 15.46
N ASP A 671 -30.50 -11.65 16.66
CA ASP A 671 -29.75 -11.74 17.93
C ASP A 671 -28.97 -13.07 17.99
N PRO A 672 -27.63 -13.05 18.08
CA PRO A 672 -26.80 -14.25 18.05
C PRO A 672 -26.72 -14.95 19.41
N LYS A 673 -27.20 -14.35 20.53
CA LYS A 673 -26.91 -14.82 21.89
C LYS A 673 -27.32 -16.27 22.15
N ALA A 674 -28.52 -16.67 21.70
CA ALA A 674 -29.01 -18.04 21.90
C ALA A 674 -28.11 -19.06 21.20
N VAL A 675 -27.81 -18.82 19.92
CA VAL A 675 -26.93 -19.69 19.12
C VAL A 675 -25.50 -19.66 19.65
N GLN A 676 -25.02 -18.50 20.10
CA GLN A 676 -23.69 -18.37 20.71
C GLN A 676 -23.59 -19.26 21.96
N ALA A 677 -24.61 -19.24 22.82
CA ALA A 677 -24.64 -20.08 24.02
C ALA A 677 -24.63 -21.58 23.68
N GLU A 678 -25.40 -22.01 22.68
CA GLU A 678 -25.40 -23.41 22.19
C GLU A 678 -24.02 -23.83 21.68
N LEU A 679 -23.38 -23.01 20.83
CA LEU A 679 -22.05 -23.29 20.29
C LEU A 679 -20.98 -23.31 21.40
N MET A 680 -21.03 -22.35 22.33
CA MET A 680 -20.12 -22.31 23.47
C MET A 680 -20.26 -23.56 24.35
N ALA A 681 -21.49 -24.04 24.59
CA ALA A 681 -21.72 -25.25 25.36
C ALA A 681 -21.08 -26.49 24.71
N VAL A 682 -21.01 -26.56 23.38
CA VAL A 682 -20.29 -27.65 22.67
C VAL A 682 -18.77 -27.50 22.83
N PHE A 683 -18.24 -26.28 22.71
CA PHE A 683 -16.80 -26.03 22.81
C PHE A 683 -16.25 -26.10 24.25
N GLU A 684 -17.10 -25.93 25.27
CA GLU A 684 -16.73 -26.01 26.69
C GLU A 684 -16.79 -27.45 27.25
N ARG A 685 -17.35 -28.42 26.53
CA ARG A 685 -17.35 -29.84 26.97
C ARG A 685 -15.93 -30.38 27.04
N GLU A 686 -15.50 -30.80 28.23
CA GLU A 686 -14.21 -31.46 28.42
C GLU A 686 -14.15 -32.81 27.70
N PRO A 687 -13.00 -33.17 27.09
CA PRO A 687 -12.81 -34.50 26.54
C PRO A 687 -12.89 -35.56 27.66
N THR A 688 -13.65 -36.62 27.41
CA THR A 688 -14.11 -37.62 28.40
C THR A 688 -13.00 -38.51 28.99
N SER A 689 -11.78 -38.43 28.50
CA SER A 689 -10.59 -39.11 29.04
C SER A 689 -9.46 -38.09 29.11
N ALA A 690 -8.87 -37.89 30.28
CA ALA A 690 -7.89 -36.84 30.53
C ALA A 690 -6.52 -37.43 30.91
N GLN A 691 -5.88 -38.18 30.01
CA GLN A 691 -4.58 -38.81 30.31
C GLN A 691 -3.50 -38.69 29.22
N ASP A 692 -3.79 -38.25 27.98
CA ASP A 692 -2.78 -38.23 26.90
C ASP A 692 -2.47 -36.83 26.33
N ASP A 693 -1.26 -36.64 25.81
CA ASP A 693 -0.79 -35.41 25.12
C ASP A 693 -1.68 -35.00 23.92
N ALA A 694 -2.43 -35.94 23.33
CA ALA A 694 -3.41 -35.67 22.27
C ALA A 694 -4.63 -34.85 22.75
N ASP A 695 -4.97 -34.94 24.04
CA ASP A 695 -6.09 -34.20 24.63
C ASP A 695 -5.76 -32.70 24.79
N ASP A 696 -4.48 -32.35 24.93
CA ASP A 696 -4.03 -30.97 25.10
C ASP A 696 -4.12 -30.15 23.81
N GLU A 697 -3.94 -30.78 22.65
CA GLU A 697 -4.13 -30.13 21.35
C GLU A 697 -5.61 -29.97 21.01
N ARG A 698 -6.43 -30.97 21.31
CA ARG A 698 -7.89 -30.90 21.18
C ARG A 698 -8.47 -29.76 22.03
N ARG A 699 -7.99 -29.61 23.26
CA ARG A 699 -8.34 -28.48 24.16
C ARG A 699 -7.90 -27.14 23.59
N LEU A 700 -6.77 -27.08 22.89
CA LEU A 700 -6.32 -25.85 22.23
C LEU A 700 -7.26 -25.47 21.09
N ILE A 701 -7.67 -26.44 20.26
CA ILE A 701 -8.65 -26.24 19.18
C ILE A 701 -9.99 -25.76 19.76
N GLN A 702 -10.53 -26.45 20.76
CA GLN A 702 -11.76 -26.06 21.46
C GLN A 702 -11.64 -24.65 22.04
N GLY A 703 -10.53 -24.32 22.69
CA GLY A 703 -10.27 -22.98 23.23
C GLY A 703 -10.25 -21.90 22.15
N GLN A 704 -9.63 -22.16 20.99
CA GLN A 704 -9.65 -21.22 19.86
C GLN A 704 -11.06 -21.07 19.28
N LEU A 705 -11.79 -22.18 19.07
CA LEU A 705 -13.17 -22.14 18.59
C LEU A 705 -14.10 -21.41 19.57
N LEU A 706 -13.88 -21.57 20.87
CA LEU A 706 -14.57 -20.81 21.91
C LEU A 706 -14.28 -19.31 21.81
N HIS A 707 -13.02 -18.92 21.62
CA HIS A 707 -12.65 -17.52 21.41
C HIS A 707 -13.26 -16.93 20.14
N ILE A 708 -13.31 -17.70 19.05
CA ILE A 708 -13.98 -17.34 17.79
C ILE A 708 -15.49 -17.17 18.04
N ALA A 709 -16.14 -18.11 18.73
CA ALA A 709 -17.56 -18.05 19.06
C ALA A 709 -17.89 -16.82 19.92
N ARG A 710 -17.01 -16.46 20.87
CA ARG A 710 -17.15 -15.23 21.69
C ARG A 710 -17.11 -13.94 20.86
N GLN A 711 -16.54 -13.94 19.66
CA GLN A 711 -16.56 -12.76 18.78
C GLN A 711 -17.89 -12.53 18.06
N LEU A 712 -18.82 -13.49 18.08
CA LEU A 712 -20.09 -13.37 17.36
C LEU A 712 -20.93 -12.18 17.85
N THR A 713 -21.07 -11.99 19.16
CA THR A 713 -21.84 -10.88 19.75
C THR A 713 -21.16 -9.51 19.55
N PRO A 714 -19.86 -9.32 19.85
CA PRO A 714 -19.17 -8.06 19.54
C PRO A 714 -19.23 -7.66 18.06
N LEU A 715 -19.11 -8.63 17.14
CA LEU A 715 -19.26 -8.38 15.71
C LEU A 715 -20.69 -8.03 15.32
N HIS A 716 -21.69 -8.68 15.94
CA HIS A 716 -23.10 -8.35 15.76
C HIS A 716 -23.42 -6.93 16.24
N ASP A 717 -23.06 -6.58 17.47
CA ASP A 717 -23.31 -5.26 18.04
C ASP A 717 -22.63 -4.15 17.22
N ALA A 718 -21.40 -4.39 16.77
CA ALA A 718 -20.68 -3.46 15.91
C ALA A 718 -21.32 -3.37 14.51
N ALA A 719 -21.81 -4.48 13.95
CA ALA A 719 -22.53 -4.50 12.67
C ALA A 719 -23.87 -3.76 12.75
N GLU A 720 -24.62 -3.94 13.83
CA GLU A 720 -25.89 -3.23 14.08
C GLU A 720 -25.67 -1.71 14.08
N ARG A 721 -24.66 -1.24 14.82
CA ARG A 721 -24.31 0.19 14.89
C ARG A 721 -23.80 0.75 13.57
N LEU A 722 -23.13 -0.06 12.75
CA LEU A 722 -22.71 0.33 11.39
C LEU A 722 -23.90 0.50 10.42
N ILE A 723 -25.01 -0.18 10.66
CA ILE A 723 -26.23 -0.11 9.84
C ILE A 723 -27.17 0.99 10.35
N ALA A 724 -27.24 1.19 11.66
CA ALA A 724 -28.08 2.19 12.33
C ALA A 724 -27.63 3.63 12.02
N ARG A 725 -28.04 4.16 10.86
CA ARG A 725 -27.97 5.60 10.59
C ARG A 725 -29.00 6.35 11.45
N PRO A 726 -28.72 7.58 11.91
CA PRO A 726 -29.77 8.45 12.40
C PRO A 726 -30.73 8.73 11.22
N ALA A 727 -32.04 8.64 11.47
CA ALA A 727 -33.04 9.19 10.57
C ALA A 727 -32.63 10.62 10.20
N GLU A 728 -32.69 10.95 8.91
CA GLU A 728 -32.59 12.34 8.46
C GLU A 728 -33.54 13.18 9.32
N SER A 729 -32.98 14.19 9.98
CA SER A 729 -33.78 15.23 10.61
C SER A 729 -34.66 15.85 9.53
N ALA A 730 -35.93 15.49 9.52
CA ALA A 730 -36.98 16.25 8.89
C ALA A 730 -37.04 17.62 9.58
N SER A 731 -36.16 18.55 9.20
CA SER A 731 -36.45 19.97 9.29
C SER A 731 -37.54 20.20 8.25
N GLY A 732 -38.81 20.40 8.61
CA GLY A 732 -39.24 21.36 9.60
C GLY A 732 -39.35 22.74 8.96
N THR A 733 -40.14 22.85 7.90
CA THR A 733 -40.69 24.12 7.39
C THR A 733 -42.20 24.02 7.42
N SER A 734 -42.76 24.02 8.64
CA SER A 734 -44.07 24.60 8.89
C SER A 734 -43.89 26.12 8.90
N ALA A 735 -44.25 26.78 7.81
CA ALA A 735 -44.44 28.23 7.80
C ALA A 735 -45.66 28.59 8.67
N PRO A 736 -45.60 29.60 9.53
CA PRO A 736 -46.76 30.43 9.83
C PRO A 736 -46.80 31.64 8.89
N ALA A 737 -48.04 32.08 8.63
CA ALA A 737 -48.51 33.14 7.75
C ALA A 737 -47.62 34.38 7.56
#